data_AF-A0A367KSJ5-F1
#
_entry.id   AF-A0A367KSJ5-F1
#
_cell.length_a   1.000
_cell.length_b   1.000
_cell.length_c   1.000
_cell.angle_alpha   90.00
_cell.angle_beta   90.00
_cell.angle_gamma   90.00
#
_symmetry.space_group_name_H-M   'P 1'
#
loop_
_entity.id
_entity.type
_entity.pdbx_description
1 polymer ?
#
loop_
_entity_poly.entity_id
_entity_poly.type
_entity_poly.pdbx_seq_one_letter_code
_entity_poly.pdbx_strand_id
1 'polypeptide(L)'
;MAAEAPKTAKRDALRALEDKARSLWDNEKAFEINAPTIEEHPNSEDLHQVYPKYMSTMPYPYMNGRLHLGHAFTFSKIEFGTGYERMKGKRALLPQGFHCTGMPIKASADKIVREMEMFGKYFEKYEEVALANDLEKKAEVKNVKSKVAAKTGNVTYQFQIMLSLGIPKEEIHKFADPYYWTEFFPPQTIADLNAFGAKVDWRRSFITTDANPYYDSFVRWQMRKLKAMQKIKFGERYTIYSILDNQPCMDHDRASGEAVGPQEYTGIKMKVLEWSGPAQEALASYADVLKGKNVYLVAATLRPETMYGQTNCFVGPDLDYGIYNINGTDAYLCTERAARNMSQQKIFADGRTTIEKLADIKGAAVVGTKIHAPLSTYPFVYVLPMETVLATKGTGVVTSVPSDSPDDFATLSDLKKKPEYYKIDPSWVQGFEPVPLIDTPNYGNLIAPKLCEIKKINSQKDRLQLAEAKEIAYKEGFYQGTMCIGEFKGEKVQDAKPKIREAMIKAGEAFAYSEPESLIISRSGDECVVALLDQWYIDYGEEEWLAKTKKCLSQMNTYTTETRNQFESVLDWLNKWACARSFGLGTKLPWDEQFLVESLSDSTIYMAYYTVANLLHGGSINGRVVGSAGIKPEQMTDAVWDYVFKLTEYPADCGIPQATLDRLKREYEYFYPLDIRVSGKDLIPNHLTFFIYNHTAIFPESMWPRGIRSNGHLMLDSKKMSKSTGNFMTMNDAVLKYGADATRFALADAGDSVEDANFEDSTANAAILRLHTLLEWAEDQLAKQDSLREGELNFFDKIFENEMNKLILETEAAYEATYYREVLKYGLFEFQAAKDAYQQASIECGMHKDLVMRYIELQALLVSPITPHWSEHIWGTLLKKQGLIVDARFPKVSAPVDESLDAATRYIRKTIKSVRDAEIALGKKKKKGKAAENEYKANEPKSLKIYAATKFPEWQETCLVTMKNNYKDGQFDDNTIRQELGAQ
;
A
#
# COMPACT_ATOMS: atom_id res chain seq x y z
N MET A 1 27.63 -5.99 10.41
CA MET A 1 27.97 -7.38 10.05
C MET A 1 26.87 -8.29 10.57
N ALA A 2 26.11 -8.92 9.67
CA ALA A 2 25.19 -9.99 10.07
C ALA A 2 26.01 -11.17 10.61
N ALA A 3 25.59 -11.76 11.72
CA ALA A 3 26.22 -12.97 12.23
C ALA A 3 26.19 -14.05 11.14
N GLU A 4 27.33 -14.67 10.83
CA GLU A 4 27.37 -15.82 9.92
C GLU A 4 26.34 -16.85 10.38
N ALA A 5 25.34 -17.12 9.54
CA ALA A 5 24.35 -18.13 9.83
C ALA A 5 25.07 -19.48 10.03
N PRO A 6 24.71 -20.28 11.05
CA PRO A 6 25.38 -21.54 11.33
C PRO A 6 25.46 -22.39 10.06
N LYS A 7 26.66 -22.87 9.73
CA LYS A 7 26.91 -23.68 8.54
C LYS A 7 26.06 -24.96 8.63
N THR A 8 25.17 -25.14 7.67
CA THR A 8 24.43 -26.40 7.49
C THR A 8 24.76 -26.90 6.09
N ALA A 9 25.34 -28.11 6.01
CA ALA A 9 25.92 -28.66 4.78
C ALA A 9 24.93 -28.65 3.59
N LYS A 10 23.64 -28.89 3.84
CA LYS A 10 22.60 -28.91 2.81
C LYS A 10 22.34 -27.54 2.19
N ARG A 11 22.25 -26.48 3.01
CA ARG A 11 22.09 -25.10 2.52
C ARG A 11 23.29 -24.68 1.71
N ASP A 12 24.49 -24.92 2.24
CA ASP A 12 25.72 -24.48 1.60
C ASP A 12 25.93 -25.22 0.26
N ALA A 13 25.49 -26.47 0.14
CA ALA A 13 25.46 -27.19 -1.14
C ALA A 13 24.53 -26.53 -2.17
N LEU A 14 23.31 -26.13 -1.79
CA LEU A 14 22.39 -25.41 -2.69
C LEU A 14 22.95 -24.04 -3.10
N ARG A 15 23.54 -23.29 -2.17
CA ARG A 15 24.18 -21.99 -2.46
C ARG A 15 25.32 -22.11 -3.48
N ALA A 16 26.09 -23.20 -3.44
CA ALA A 16 27.12 -23.45 -4.45
C ALA A 16 26.55 -23.66 -5.87
N LEU A 17 25.30 -24.15 -6.00
CA LEU A 17 24.61 -24.22 -7.28
C LEU A 17 24.15 -22.83 -7.74
N GLU A 18 23.70 -22.00 -6.80
CA GLU A 18 23.28 -20.62 -7.07
C GLU A 18 24.42 -19.79 -7.65
N ASP A 19 25.62 -19.87 -7.08
CA ASP A 19 26.81 -19.16 -7.58
C ASP A 19 27.16 -19.57 -9.03
N LYS A 20 27.07 -20.87 -9.34
CA LYS A 20 27.34 -21.41 -10.69
C LYS A 20 26.31 -20.94 -11.71
N ALA A 21 25.02 -21.02 -11.37
CA ALA A 21 23.94 -20.61 -12.26
C ALA A 21 24.00 -19.10 -12.57
N ARG A 22 24.24 -18.26 -11.56
CA ARG A 22 24.40 -16.81 -11.79
C ARG A 22 25.59 -16.48 -12.68
N SER A 23 26.74 -17.12 -12.43
CA SER A 23 27.94 -16.93 -13.28
C SER A 23 27.66 -17.32 -14.73
N LEU A 24 26.89 -18.40 -14.94
CA LEU A 24 26.48 -18.82 -16.28
C LEU A 24 25.55 -17.79 -16.94
N TRP A 25 24.52 -17.32 -16.23
CA TRP A 25 23.57 -16.33 -16.76
C TRP A 25 24.23 -14.99 -17.09
N ASP A 26 25.18 -14.53 -16.26
CA ASP A 26 25.92 -13.30 -16.50
C ASP A 26 26.81 -13.42 -17.75
N ASN A 27 27.50 -14.55 -17.91
CA ASN A 27 28.35 -14.81 -19.08
C ASN A 27 27.54 -14.89 -20.39
N GLU A 28 26.38 -15.55 -20.35
CA GLU A 28 25.47 -15.69 -21.50
C GLU A 28 24.58 -14.45 -21.71
N LYS A 29 24.62 -13.47 -20.79
CA LYS A 29 23.76 -12.28 -20.80
C LYS A 29 22.27 -12.65 -20.90
N ALA A 30 21.86 -13.69 -20.19
CA ALA A 30 20.56 -14.36 -20.36
C ALA A 30 19.34 -13.42 -20.26
N PHE A 31 19.48 -12.30 -19.55
CA PHE A 31 18.40 -11.35 -19.27
C PHE A 31 18.54 -10.01 -20.02
N GLU A 32 19.53 -9.84 -20.90
CA GLU A 32 19.63 -8.67 -21.78
C GLU A 32 18.68 -8.80 -22.98
N ILE A 33 17.51 -8.16 -22.93
CA ILE A 33 16.47 -8.30 -23.97
C ILE A 33 16.38 -7.03 -24.82
N ASN A 34 16.34 -7.19 -26.15
CA ASN A 34 16.17 -6.10 -27.11
C ASN A 34 14.94 -6.35 -27.99
N ALA A 35 14.35 -5.27 -28.50
CA ALA A 35 13.30 -5.36 -29.51
C ALA A 35 13.86 -5.95 -30.82
N PRO A 36 13.04 -6.61 -31.65
CA PRO A 36 13.43 -6.93 -33.02
C PRO A 36 13.82 -5.63 -33.74
N THR A 37 15.01 -5.64 -34.33
CA THR A 37 15.54 -4.51 -35.11
C THR A 37 14.66 -4.25 -36.33
N ILE A 38 14.78 -3.05 -36.91
CA ILE A 38 14.04 -2.68 -38.11
C ILE A 38 14.49 -3.55 -39.30
N GLU A 39 15.76 -3.95 -39.31
CA GLU A 39 16.34 -4.85 -40.31
C GLU A 39 15.84 -6.29 -40.17
N GLU A 40 15.69 -6.80 -38.94
CA GLU A 40 15.13 -8.13 -38.67
C GLU A 40 13.65 -8.21 -39.06
N HIS A 41 12.88 -7.17 -38.79
CA HIS A 41 11.44 -7.13 -39.07
C HIS A 41 10.94 -5.70 -39.34
N PRO A 42 10.86 -5.27 -40.62
CA PRO A 42 10.53 -3.89 -40.97
C PRO A 42 9.11 -3.47 -40.57
N ASN A 43 8.12 -4.36 -40.67
CA ASN A 43 6.71 -4.05 -40.42
C ASN A 43 6.39 -3.98 -38.92
N SER A 44 5.93 -2.83 -38.42
CA SER A 44 5.55 -2.71 -37.00
C SER A 44 4.19 -3.33 -36.65
N GLU A 45 3.31 -3.59 -37.62
CA GLU A 45 1.92 -3.98 -37.35
C GLU A 45 1.76 -5.43 -36.82
N ASP A 46 2.61 -6.35 -37.27
CA ASP A 46 2.59 -7.77 -36.89
C ASP A 46 3.72 -8.15 -35.90
N LEU A 47 4.47 -7.16 -35.39
CA LEU A 47 5.62 -7.37 -34.49
C LEU A 47 5.29 -8.29 -33.30
N HIS A 48 4.18 -8.05 -32.61
CA HIS A 48 3.80 -8.84 -31.43
C HIS A 48 3.25 -10.24 -31.79
N GLN A 49 2.83 -10.46 -33.03
CA GLN A 49 2.39 -11.77 -33.51
C GLN A 49 3.60 -12.66 -33.83
N VAL A 50 4.62 -12.10 -34.50
CA VAL A 50 5.85 -12.81 -34.88
C VAL A 50 6.80 -12.94 -33.69
N TYR A 51 6.94 -11.88 -32.89
CA TYR A 51 7.79 -11.82 -31.71
C TYR A 51 6.95 -11.45 -30.48
N PRO A 52 6.25 -12.42 -29.86
CA PRO A 52 5.50 -12.17 -28.63
C PRO A 52 6.36 -11.52 -27.56
N LYS A 53 5.81 -10.52 -26.87
CA LYS A 53 6.53 -9.74 -25.86
C LYS A 53 5.81 -9.79 -24.51
N TYR A 54 6.55 -9.52 -23.45
CA TYR A 54 5.98 -9.34 -22.11
C TYR A 54 6.80 -8.31 -21.33
N MET A 55 6.27 -7.12 -21.13
CA MET A 55 6.91 -6.09 -20.30
C MET A 55 6.27 -6.08 -18.92
N SER A 56 7.11 -6.26 -17.91
CA SER A 56 6.69 -6.43 -16.53
C SER A 56 7.48 -5.45 -15.65
N THR A 57 6.83 -4.79 -14.69
CA THR A 57 7.54 -3.85 -13.80
C THR A 57 7.04 -3.88 -12.36
N MET A 58 7.93 -3.55 -11.43
CA MET A 58 7.60 -3.18 -10.05
C MET A 58 7.86 -1.67 -9.86
N PRO A 59 7.09 -0.97 -9.00
CA PRO A 59 7.49 0.31 -8.44
C PRO A 59 8.94 0.25 -7.96
N TYR A 60 9.76 1.14 -8.51
CA TYR A 60 11.14 1.26 -8.10
C TYR A 60 11.24 1.61 -6.60
N PRO A 61 12.03 0.87 -5.82
CA PRO A 61 12.11 1.10 -4.39
C PRO A 61 12.85 2.40 -4.08
N TYR A 62 12.53 3.02 -2.94
CA TYR A 62 13.27 4.18 -2.44
C TYR A 62 14.68 3.79 -1.97
N MET A 63 15.68 4.60 -2.33
CA MET A 63 17.10 4.35 -2.03
C MET A 63 17.58 4.97 -0.71
N ASN A 64 16.74 4.95 0.32
CA ASN A 64 17.08 5.39 1.67
C ASN A 64 17.58 4.22 2.56
N GLY A 65 17.83 3.05 1.99
CA GLY A 65 18.28 1.87 2.71
C GLY A 65 18.34 0.63 1.81
N ARG A 66 18.67 -0.52 2.41
CA ARG A 66 18.60 -1.84 1.75
C ARG A 66 17.16 -2.34 1.67
N LEU A 67 16.86 -3.15 0.64
CA LEU A 67 15.56 -3.78 0.48
C LEU A 67 15.28 -4.77 1.61
N HIS A 68 14.17 -4.57 2.32
CA HIS A 68 13.62 -5.56 3.25
C HIS A 68 12.82 -6.68 2.57
N LEU A 69 12.54 -7.74 3.31
CA LEU A 69 11.83 -8.93 2.81
C LEU A 69 10.45 -8.62 2.21
N GLY A 70 9.75 -7.58 2.69
CA GLY A 70 8.51 -7.10 2.06
C GLY A 70 8.67 -6.62 0.60
N HIS A 71 9.81 -6.00 0.26
CA HIS A 71 10.14 -5.68 -1.13
C HIS A 71 10.42 -6.96 -1.91
N ALA A 72 11.13 -7.92 -1.31
CA ALA A 72 11.40 -9.22 -1.93
C ALA A 72 10.12 -9.98 -2.26
N PHE A 73 9.11 -9.92 -1.39
CA PHE A 73 7.80 -10.53 -1.65
C PHE A 73 7.06 -9.88 -2.81
N THR A 74 7.05 -8.55 -2.90
CA THR A 74 6.41 -7.86 -4.04
C THR A 74 7.19 -8.14 -5.33
N PHE A 75 8.52 -8.10 -5.27
CA PHE A 75 9.41 -8.38 -6.39
C PHE A 75 9.30 -9.84 -6.87
N SER A 76 9.13 -10.80 -5.96
CA SER A 76 9.08 -12.22 -6.32
C SER A 76 7.92 -12.52 -7.27
N LYS A 77 6.77 -11.85 -7.10
CA LYS A 77 5.59 -12.04 -7.94
C LYS A 77 5.86 -11.62 -9.39
N ILE A 78 6.49 -10.46 -9.63
CA ILE A 78 6.84 -10.03 -10.99
C ILE A 78 7.95 -10.89 -11.60
N GLU A 79 8.90 -11.32 -10.79
CA GLU A 79 10.03 -12.16 -11.17
C GLU A 79 9.57 -13.59 -11.58
N PHE A 80 8.66 -14.20 -10.84
CA PHE A 80 8.09 -15.51 -11.18
C PHE A 80 7.24 -15.44 -12.45
N GLY A 81 6.38 -14.42 -12.57
CA GLY A 81 5.58 -14.19 -13.78
C GLY A 81 6.47 -13.99 -15.02
N THR A 82 7.53 -13.19 -14.90
CA THR A 82 8.49 -12.98 -16.00
C THR A 82 9.17 -14.27 -16.41
N GLY A 83 9.63 -15.08 -15.44
CA GLY A 83 10.21 -16.39 -15.70
C GLY A 83 9.25 -17.32 -16.46
N TYR A 84 8.00 -17.41 -16.02
CA TYR A 84 6.97 -18.20 -16.71
C TYR A 84 6.70 -17.71 -18.13
N GLU A 85 6.61 -16.39 -18.35
CA GLU A 85 6.31 -15.82 -19.66
C GLU A 85 7.45 -16.03 -20.68
N ARG A 86 8.70 -16.12 -20.21
CA ARG A 86 9.83 -16.58 -21.05
C ARG A 86 9.63 -18.03 -21.49
N MET A 87 9.16 -18.89 -20.59
CA MET A 87 8.88 -20.30 -20.92
C MET A 87 7.73 -20.43 -21.93
N LYS A 88 6.81 -19.47 -21.99
CA LYS A 88 5.77 -19.36 -23.03
C LYS A 88 6.31 -18.86 -24.37
N GLY A 89 7.58 -18.46 -24.41
CA GLY A 89 8.29 -18.02 -25.59
C GLY A 89 8.19 -16.55 -25.91
N LYS A 90 7.76 -15.74 -24.95
CA LYS A 90 7.75 -14.29 -25.07
C LYS A 90 9.15 -13.72 -24.80
N ARG A 91 9.51 -12.64 -25.49
CA ARG A 91 10.62 -11.76 -25.09
C ARG A 91 10.19 -10.99 -23.85
N ALA A 92 10.41 -11.58 -22.68
CA ALA A 92 9.98 -11.01 -21.41
C ALA A 92 11.05 -10.04 -20.87
N LEU A 93 10.68 -8.76 -20.76
CA LEU A 93 11.52 -7.68 -20.25
C LEU A 93 11.10 -7.32 -18.83
N LEU A 94 12.01 -7.49 -17.88
CA LEU A 94 11.91 -7.00 -16.51
C LEU A 94 13.06 -6.01 -16.24
N PRO A 95 12.80 -4.70 -16.26
CA PRO A 95 13.78 -3.68 -15.89
C PRO A 95 13.60 -3.24 -14.43
N GLN A 96 14.66 -2.69 -13.82
CA GLN A 96 14.60 -2.17 -12.44
C GLN A 96 15.41 -0.87 -12.30
N GLY A 97 14.74 0.20 -11.87
CA GLY A 97 15.31 1.50 -11.53
C GLY A 97 15.26 1.74 -10.02
N PHE A 98 15.76 2.90 -9.60
CA PHE A 98 16.04 3.22 -8.20
C PHE A 98 15.54 4.62 -7.84
N HIS A 99 14.53 4.68 -6.97
CA HIS A 99 13.85 5.93 -6.67
C HIS A 99 14.64 6.74 -5.63
N CYS A 100 15.19 7.87 -6.06
CA CYS A 100 15.98 8.78 -5.23
C CYS A 100 15.29 10.15 -5.04
N THR A 101 14.22 10.42 -5.79
CA THR A 101 13.39 11.63 -5.66
C THR A 101 12.69 11.63 -4.32
N GLY A 102 12.54 12.81 -3.71
CA GLY A 102 11.78 13.01 -2.49
C GLY A 102 12.62 13.45 -1.29
N MET A 103 11.96 13.52 -0.14
CA MET A 103 12.51 14.06 1.10
C MET A 103 13.26 13.06 1.99
N PRO A 104 12.92 11.74 2.05
CA PRO A 104 13.53 10.84 3.04
C PRO A 104 15.05 10.82 3.06
N ILE A 105 15.69 10.80 1.88
CA ILE A 105 17.16 10.79 1.75
C ILE A 105 17.75 12.09 2.31
N LYS A 106 17.24 13.24 1.86
CA LYS A 106 17.70 14.57 2.31
C LYS A 106 17.50 14.75 3.82
N ALA A 107 16.34 14.36 4.35
CA ALA A 107 16.04 14.42 5.78
C ALA A 107 16.99 13.53 6.60
N SER A 108 17.31 12.32 6.14
CA SER A 108 18.29 11.44 6.79
C SER A 108 19.72 11.99 6.71
N ALA A 109 20.10 12.60 5.59
CA ALA A 109 21.40 13.25 5.44
C ALA A 109 21.55 14.44 6.42
N ASP A 110 20.52 15.29 6.53
CA ASP A 110 20.53 16.43 7.44
C ASP A 110 20.55 15.99 8.93
N LYS A 111 19.97 14.84 9.27
CA LYS A 111 20.16 14.24 10.61
C LYS A 111 21.62 13.88 10.87
N ILE A 112 22.29 13.27 9.90
CA ILE A 112 23.70 12.92 10.02
C ILE A 112 24.56 14.19 10.20
N VAL A 113 24.25 15.28 9.49
CA VAL A 113 24.91 16.59 9.70
C VAL A 113 24.78 17.06 11.15
N ARG A 114 23.54 17.09 11.70
CA ARG A 114 23.31 17.50 13.09
C ARG A 114 24.01 16.59 14.09
N GLU A 115 23.98 15.28 13.88
CA GLU A 115 24.63 14.30 14.74
C GLU A 115 26.17 14.43 14.69
N MET A 116 26.74 14.81 13.54
CA MET A 116 28.16 15.12 13.41
C MET A 116 28.56 16.40 14.18
N GLU A 117 27.69 17.41 14.20
CA GLU A 117 27.89 18.63 15.01
C GLU A 117 27.88 18.31 16.52
N MET A 118 26.96 17.43 16.95
CA MET A 118 26.81 17.01 18.34
C MET A 118 27.96 16.08 18.80
N PHE A 119 28.26 15.05 18.02
CA PHE A 119 29.11 13.93 18.45
C PHE A 119 30.49 13.90 17.79
N GLY A 120 30.82 14.88 16.95
CA GLY A 120 32.05 14.89 16.16
C GLY A 120 31.88 14.16 14.82
N LYS A 121 32.82 14.39 13.89
CA LYS A 121 32.73 13.92 12.49
C LYS A 121 32.51 12.42 12.39
N TYR A 122 33.14 11.65 13.26
CA TYR A 122 33.04 10.19 13.30
C TYR A 122 32.19 9.72 14.48
N PHE A 123 31.37 10.59 15.08
CA PHE A 123 30.56 10.32 16.26
C PHE A 123 31.40 9.79 17.44
N GLU A 124 32.64 10.28 17.56
CA GLU A 124 33.62 9.88 18.57
C GLU A 124 33.27 10.37 19.98
N LYS A 125 32.52 11.47 20.09
CA LYS A 125 32.07 12.04 21.37
C LYS A 125 30.75 11.42 21.87
N TYR A 126 30.22 10.43 21.16
CA TYR A 126 29.03 9.71 21.60
C TYR A 126 29.44 8.70 22.69
N GLU A 127 29.17 9.03 23.96
CA GLU A 127 29.28 8.11 25.09
C GLU A 127 27.92 7.46 25.39
N GLU A 128 27.83 6.13 25.30
CA GLU A 128 26.59 5.35 25.59
C GLU A 128 26.00 5.63 26.99
N VAL A 129 26.81 6.14 27.92
CA VAL A 129 26.48 6.23 29.36
C VAL A 129 25.68 7.49 29.72
N ALA A 130 25.75 8.58 28.93
CA ALA A 130 25.10 9.84 29.29
C ALA A 130 23.57 9.81 29.19
N LEU A 131 23.01 9.00 28.27
CA LEU A 131 21.56 8.92 28.07
C LEU A 131 20.86 8.02 29.11
N ALA A 132 21.57 7.00 29.63
CA ALA A 132 21.04 6.14 30.69
C ALA A 132 20.78 6.95 31.98
N ASN A 133 21.67 7.88 32.31
CA ASN A 133 21.56 8.74 33.49
C ASN A 133 20.45 9.81 33.38
N ASP A 134 20.16 10.31 32.18
CA ASP A 134 19.07 11.28 31.94
C ASP A 134 17.68 10.61 31.85
N LEU A 135 17.62 9.33 31.46
CA LEU A 135 16.41 8.53 31.49
C LEU A 135 16.09 7.99 32.89
N GLU A 136 17.10 7.66 33.71
CA GLU A 136 16.90 7.30 35.13
C GLU A 136 16.31 8.46 35.95
N LYS A 137 16.66 9.71 35.63
CA LYS A 137 16.05 10.90 36.27
C LYS A 137 14.60 11.15 35.87
N LYS A 138 14.12 10.56 34.77
CA LYS A 138 12.73 10.70 34.29
C LYS A 138 11.85 9.47 34.57
N ALA A 139 12.41 8.39 35.12
CA ALA A 139 11.74 7.10 35.29
C ALA A 139 11.39 6.75 36.74
N GLU A 140 11.10 7.73 37.61
CA GLU A 140 10.44 7.47 38.89
C GLU A 140 8.92 7.24 38.72
N VAL A 141 8.52 6.20 37.97
CA VAL A 141 7.16 5.63 38.04
C VAL A 141 7.26 4.09 37.98
N LYS A 142 6.69 3.45 39.00
CA LYS A 142 6.96 2.08 39.46
C LYS A 142 6.55 0.93 38.51
N ASN A 143 7.42 -0.09 38.51
CA ASN A 143 7.18 -1.55 38.49
C ASN A 143 6.45 -2.21 37.30
N VAL A 144 7.22 -2.85 36.39
CA VAL A 144 6.91 -4.20 35.86
C VAL A 144 8.22 -4.97 35.60
N LYS A 145 8.35 -6.16 36.22
CA LYS A 145 9.43 -7.14 36.00
C LYS A 145 9.22 -7.87 34.66
N SER A 146 10.23 -7.93 33.77
CA SER A 146 10.54 -9.16 33.00
C SER A 146 11.88 -9.06 32.25
N LYS A 147 12.60 -10.19 32.22
CA LYS A 147 13.92 -10.44 31.62
C LYS A 147 13.90 -10.46 30.07
N VAL A 148 13.29 -9.46 29.43
CA VAL A 148 13.23 -9.33 27.95
C VAL A 148 13.90 -8.04 27.46
N ALA A 149 14.15 -7.05 28.33
CA ALA A 149 14.62 -5.72 27.93
C ALA A 149 16.12 -5.58 27.62
N ALA A 150 16.94 -6.63 27.74
CA ALA A 150 18.40 -6.52 27.67
C ALA A 150 19.01 -6.69 26.25
N LYS A 151 18.20 -6.83 25.19
CA LYS A 151 18.68 -6.96 23.79
C LYS A 151 17.99 -6.04 22.78
N THR A 152 17.08 -5.18 23.24
CA THR A 152 16.42 -4.17 22.42
C THR A 152 17.20 -2.87 22.50
N GLY A 153 18.17 -2.67 21.61
CA GLY A 153 18.77 -1.34 21.43
C GLY A 153 17.72 -0.40 20.85
N ASN A 154 17.13 0.47 21.67
CA ASN A 154 16.35 1.60 21.17
C ASN A 154 17.32 2.50 20.38
N VAL A 155 17.18 2.50 19.06
CA VAL A 155 18.01 3.30 18.17
C VAL A 155 17.49 4.73 18.20
N THR A 156 18.21 5.64 18.85
CA THR A 156 17.79 7.04 19.04
C THR A 156 18.29 7.93 17.89
N TYR A 157 19.45 7.61 17.31
CA TYR A 157 20.15 8.44 16.32
C TYR A 157 20.25 7.77 14.94
N GLN A 158 20.30 8.56 13.88
CA GLN A 158 20.43 8.11 12.49
C GLN A 158 21.74 7.35 12.27
N PHE A 159 22.87 7.79 12.83
CA PHE A 159 24.15 7.06 12.67
C PHE A 159 24.08 5.64 13.25
N GLN A 160 23.30 5.42 14.31
CA GLN A 160 23.08 4.08 14.88
C GLN A 160 22.25 3.20 13.93
N ILE A 161 21.28 3.78 13.20
CA ILE A 161 20.56 3.07 12.14
C ILE A 161 21.54 2.67 11.04
N MET A 162 22.43 3.57 10.61
CA MET A 162 23.42 3.29 9.57
C MET A 162 24.38 2.16 10.00
N LEU A 163 24.82 2.14 11.27
CA LEU A 163 25.57 1.03 11.86
C LEU A 163 24.80 -0.29 11.81
N SER A 164 23.50 -0.27 12.11
CA SER A 164 22.63 -1.46 12.06
C SER A 164 22.50 -2.03 10.64
N LEU A 165 22.63 -1.18 9.61
CA LEU A 165 22.66 -1.57 8.21
C LEU A 165 24.03 -2.14 7.78
N GLY A 166 25.00 -2.21 8.69
CA GLY A 166 26.33 -2.74 8.45
C GLY A 166 27.30 -1.74 7.83
N ILE A 167 26.97 -0.44 7.82
CA ILE A 167 27.85 0.62 7.31
C ILE A 167 28.92 0.91 8.36
N PRO A 168 30.23 0.88 8.02
CA PRO A 168 31.29 1.17 8.97
C PRO A 168 31.19 2.59 9.54
N LYS A 169 31.47 2.76 10.84
CA LYS A 169 31.29 4.04 11.56
C LYS A 169 32.05 5.18 10.88
N GLU A 170 33.25 4.89 10.41
CA GLU A 170 34.17 5.76 9.69
C GLU A 170 33.63 6.24 8.34
N GLU A 171 32.63 5.58 7.75
CA GLU A 171 32.06 5.95 6.46
C GLU A 171 30.74 6.72 6.57
N ILE A 172 30.06 6.66 7.73
CA ILE A 172 28.73 7.25 7.91
C ILE A 172 28.72 8.76 7.64
N HIS A 173 29.80 9.47 7.94
CA HIS A 173 29.91 10.91 7.70
C HIS A 173 29.75 11.30 6.22
N LYS A 174 30.04 10.38 5.27
CA LYS A 174 29.84 10.63 3.83
C LYS A 174 28.35 10.80 3.47
N PHE A 175 27.46 10.20 4.27
CA PHE A 175 26.00 10.29 4.09
C PHE A 175 25.42 11.63 4.56
N ALA A 176 26.24 12.55 5.06
CA ALA A 176 25.85 13.96 5.21
C ALA A 176 25.56 14.62 3.85
N ASP A 177 26.18 14.12 2.77
CA ASP A 177 25.80 14.48 1.40
C ASP A 177 24.65 13.57 0.94
N PRO A 178 23.45 14.11 0.64
CA PRO A 178 22.32 13.32 0.16
C PRO A 178 22.59 12.62 -1.18
N TYR A 179 23.48 13.12 -2.05
CA TYR A 179 23.79 12.46 -3.32
C TYR A 179 24.65 11.20 -3.14
N TYR A 180 25.45 11.10 -2.07
CA TYR A 180 26.21 9.88 -1.76
C TYR A 180 25.30 8.66 -1.55
N TRP A 181 24.08 8.87 -1.04
CA TRP A 181 23.08 7.80 -0.91
C TRP A 181 22.72 7.18 -2.27
N THR A 182 22.61 8.03 -3.30
CA THR A 182 22.29 7.63 -4.67
C THR A 182 23.43 6.87 -5.36
N GLU A 183 24.65 6.96 -4.83
CA GLU A 183 25.82 6.21 -5.29
C GLU A 183 26.02 4.92 -4.50
N PHE A 184 25.64 4.92 -3.21
CA PHE A 184 25.90 3.81 -2.30
C PHE A 184 24.84 2.69 -2.35
N PHE A 185 23.55 3.04 -2.27
CA PHE A 185 22.48 2.04 -2.13
C PHE A 185 22.07 1.34 -3.43
N PRO A 186 21.99 2.01 -4.61
CA PRO A 186 21.61 1.31 -5.84
C PRO A 186 22.51 0.13 -6.21
N PRO A 187 23.87 0.23 -6.18
CA PRO A 187 24.72 -0.93 -6.44
C PRO A 187 24.51 -2.10 -5.46
N GLN A 188 24.20 -1.80 -4.19
CA GLN A 188 23.86 -2.85 -3.22
C GLN A 188 22.53 -3.51 -3.53
N THR A 189 21.53 -2.75 -3.98
CA THR A 189 20.25 -3.33 -4.41
C THR A 189 20.42 -4.23 -5.64
N ILE A 190 21.28 -3.85 -6.60
CA ILE A 190 21.63 -4.72 -7.73
C ILE A 190 22.27 -6.02 -7.22
N ALA A 191 23.25 -5.92 -6.32
CA ALA A 191 23.91 -7.09 -5.76
C ALA A 191 22.93 -8.02 -5.00
N ASP A 192 22.04 -7.43 -4.19
CA ASP A 192 21.04 -8.18 -3.42
C ASP A 192 20.02 -8.89 -4.34
N LEU A 193 19.57 -8.22 -5.41
CA LEU A 193 18.66 -8.80 -6.42
C LEU A 193 19.35 -9.86 -7.30
N ASN A 194 20.60 -9.65 -7.67
CA ASN A 194 21.40 -10.67 -8.37
C ASN A 194 21.59 -11.89 -7.49
N ALA A 195 21.93 -11.71 -6.20
CA ALA A 195 22.02 -12.83 -5.25
C ALA A 195 20.69 -13.58 -5.10
N PHE A 196 19.56 -12.88 -5.22
CA PHE A 196 18.21 -13.46 -5.26
C PHE A 196 17.88 -14.18 -6.60
N GLY A 197 18.70 -14.06 -7.64
CA GLY A 197 18.49 -14.65 -8.97
C GLY A 197 17.45 -13.92 -9.80
N ALA A 198 17.46 -12.59 -9.77
CA ALA A 198 16.54 -11.74 -10.51
C ALA A 198 16.83 -11.75 -12.03
N LYS A 199 15.78 -11.87 -12.85
CA LYS A 199 15.85 -11.89 -14.33
C LYS A 199 15.80 -10.46 -14.91
N VAL A 200 16.68 -9.59 -14.43
CA VAL A 200 16.63 -8.14 -14.72
C VAL A 200 17.59 -7.74 -15.84
N ASP A 201 17.14 -6.90 -16.77
CA ASP A 201 18.02 -6.21 -17.72
C ASP A 201 18.63 -4.95 -17.07
N TRP A 202 19.80 -5.11 -16.45
CA TRP A 202 20.50 -4.04 -15.73
C TRP A 202 20.96 -2.88 -16.60
N ARG A 203 21.02 -3.05 -17.94
CA ARG A 203 21.37 -1.95 -18.86
C ARG A 203 20.32 -0.84 -18.85
N ARG A 204 19.11 -1.15 -18.38
CA ARG A 204 17.96 -0.24 -18.31
C ARG A 204 17.78 0.38 -16.92
N SER A 205 18.72 0.16 -16.01
CA SER A 205 18.67 0.68 -14.64
C SER A 205 19.15 2.13 -14.54
N PHE A 206 18.48 2.92 -13.69
CA PHE A 206 18.76 4.34 -13.50
C PHE A 206 18.32 4.86 -12.11
N ILE A 207 18.85 6.01 -11.69
CA ILE A 207 18.33 6.82 -10.57
C ILE A 207 17.47 7.99 -11.08
N THR A 208 16.63 8.57 -10.21
CA THR A 208 15.52 9.44 -10.62
C THR A 208 15.69 10.95 -10.38
N THR A 209 16.80 11.37 -9.78
CA THR A 209 17.03 12.80 -9.47
C THR A 209 17.72 13.49 -10.65
N ASP A 210 17.92 14.81 -10.52
CA ASP A 210 18.77 15.61 -11.40
C ASP A 210 20.23 15.10 -11.51
N ALA A 211 20.67 14.19 -10.63
CA ALA A 211 21.93 13.47 -10.78
C ALA A 211 21.98 12.57 -12.03
N ASN A 212 20.82 12.18 -12.57
CA ASN A 212 20.70 11.54 -13.89
C ASN A 212 20.11 12.52 -14.92
N PRO A 213 20.94 13.06 -15.83
CA PRO A 213 20.49 14.11 -16.74
C PRO A 213 19.50 13.61 -17.81
N TYR A 214 19.53 12.32 -18.20
CA TYR A 214 18.55 11.76 -19.13
C TYR A 214 17.17 11.62 -18.49
N TYR A 215 17.13 11.15 -17.24
CA TYR A 215 15.88 11.01 -16.51
C TYR A 215 15.30 12.37 -16.11
N ASP A 216 16.14 13.33 -15.69
CA ASP A 216 15.73 14.72 -15.47
C ASP A 216 15.09 15.31 -16.73
N SER A 217 15.73 15.15 -17.90
CA SER A 217 15.15 15.56 -19.19
C SER A 217 13.77 14.93 -19.45
N PHE A 218 13.63 13.62 -19.22
CA PHE A 218 12.36 12.90 -19.37
C PHE A 218 11.26 13.45 -18.44
N VAL A 219 11.55 13.66 -17.15
CA VAL A 219 10.59 14.22 -16.18
C VAL A 219 10.24 15.67 -16.55
N ARG A 220 11.22 16.48 -16.96
CA ARG A 220 10.96 17.86 -17.42
C ARG A 220 10.05 17.90 -18.64
N TRP A 221 10.21 16.95 -19.58
CA TRP A 221 9.30 16.79 -20.73
C TRP A 221 7.88 16.44 -20.27
N GLN A 222 7.74 15.42 -19.41
CA GLN A 222 6.45 15.01 -18.86
C GLN A 222 5.71 16.18 -18.22
N MET A 223 6.38 16.91 -17.33
CA MET A 223 5.77 18.02 -16.60
C MET A 223 5.36 19.16 -17.55
N ARG A 224 6.18 19.50 -18.55
CA ARG A 224 5.83 20.50 -19.56
C ARG A 224 4.62 20.08 -20.37
N LYS A 225 4.55 18.81 -20.76
CA LYS A 225 3.43 18.25 -21.52
C LYS A 225 2.12 18.30 -20.73
N LEU A 226 2.13 17.86 -19.47
CA LEU A 226 0.97 17.94 -18.57
C LEU A 226 0.51 19.39 -18.34
N LYS A 227 1.45 20.33 -18.18
CA LYS A 227 1.12 21.76 -18.09
C LYS A 227 0.52 22.31 -19.37
N ALA A 228 1.08 21.98 -20.53
CA ALA A 228 0.54 22.39 -21.83
C ALA A 228 -0.88 21.87 -22.07
N MET A 229 -1.18 20.68 -21.55
CA MET A 229 -2.51 20.06 -21.53
C MET A 229 -3.44 20.59 -20.43
N GLN A 230 -3.03 21.63 -19.68
CA GLN A 230 -3.77 22.22 -18.57
C GLN A 230 -4.09 21.26 -17.40
N LYS A 231 -3.36 20.14 -17.31
CA LYS A 231 -3.49 19.16 -16.22
C LYS A 231 -2.79 19.61 -14.94
N ILE A 232 -1.77 20.46 -15.08
CA ILE A 232 -1.09 21.11 -13.96
C ILE A 232 -1.62 22.54 -13.84
N LYS A 233 -2.11 22.87 -12.64
CA LYS A 233 -2.65 24.18 -12.29
C LYS A 233 -1.89 24.75 -11.10
N PHE A 234 -2.03 26.06 -10.90
CA PHE A 234 -1.48 26.78 -9.76
C PHE A 234 -2.63 27.35 -8.95
N GLY A 235 -2.55 27.24 -7.63
CA GLY A 235 -3.55 27.81 -6.75
C GLY A 235 -3.23 27.62 -5.28
N GLU A 236 -4.00 28.30 -4.46
CA GLU A 236 -3.83 28.26 -3.01
C GLU A 236 -4.33 26.93 -2.44
N ARG A 237 -3.52 26.29 -1.59
CA ARG A 237 -3.90 25.06 -0.87
C ARG A 237 -3.48 25.11 0.58
N TYR A 238 -4.35 24.56 1.43
CA TYR A 238 -4.04 24.28 2.81
C TYR A 238 -2.98 23.19 2.92
N THR A 239 -1.88 23.51 3.59
CA THR A 239 -0.74 22.61 3.78
C THR A 239 -0.26 22.71 5.22
N ILE A 240 0.11 21.59 5.82
CA ILE A 240 0.78 21.59 7.13
C ILE A 240 2.08 22.39 7.03
N TYR A 241 2.31 23.31 7.97
CA TYR A 241 3.39 24.30 7.91
C TYR A 241 4.04 24.48 9.27
N SER A 242 5.37 24.57 9.28
CA SER A 242 6.15 24.95 10.45
C SER A 242 6.51 26.42 10.30
N ILE A 243 6.05 27.26 11.24
CA ILE A 243 6.35 28.70 11.22
C ILE A 243 7.83 28.90 11.57
N LEU A 244 8.36 28.10 12.50
CA LEU A 244 9.76 28.15 12.91
C LEU A 244 10.70 27.77 11.76
N ASP A 245 10.36 26.72 11.01
CA ASP A 245 11.18 26.28 9.87
C ASP A 245 10.91 27.09 8.60
N ASN A 246 9.85 27.92 8.62
CA ASN A 246 9.38 28.70 7.49
C ASN A 246 9.21 27.87 6.20
N GLN A 247 8.64 26.68 6.33
CA GLN A 247 8.40 25.75 5.22
C GLN A 247 7.21 24.83 5.49
N PRO A 248 6.58 24.26 4.43
CA PRO A 248 5.64 23.16 4.59
C PRO A 248 6.26 21.99 5.38
N CYS A 249 5.58 21.52 6.42
CA CYS A 249 6.04 20.43 7.28
C CYS A 249 5.37 19.10 6.88
N MET A 250 6.03 18.38 5.97
CA MET A 250 5.52 17.11 5.45
C MET A 250 5.79 15.97 6.43
N ASP A 251 5.23 14.79 6.19
CA ASP A 251 5.30 13.65 7.13
C ASP A 251 6.72 13.37 7.64
N HIS A 252 7.72 13.36 6.76
CA HIS A 252 9.10 13.08 7.14
C HIS A 252 9.82 14.22 7.89
N ASP A 253 9.25 15.43 7.89
CA ASP A 253 9.74 16.60 8.62
C ASP A 253 9.16 16.67 10.04
N ARG A 254 8.23 15.77 10.38
CA ARG A 254 7.55 15.70 11.67
C ARG A 254 8.35 14.87 12.67
N ALA A 255 8.28 15.29 13.93
CA ALA A 255 8.66 14.51 15.10
C ALA A 255 7.49 13.66 15.60
N SER A 256 6.25 14.14 15.42
CA SER A 256 5.01 13.42 15.72
C SER A 256 3.88 13.86 14.79
N GLY A 257 2.88 12.99 14.60
CA GLY A 257 1.73 13.26 13.73
C GLY A 257 1.99 12.99 12.24
N GLU A 258 2.77 11.95 11.90
CA GLU A 258 2.84 11.44 10.50
C GLU A 258 1.44 11.03 10.02
N ALA A 259 1.13 11.27 8.75
CA ALA A 259 -0.17 11.04 8.09
C ALA A 259 -1.34 11.94 8.56
N VAL A 260 -1.10 12.88 9.47
CA VAL A 260 -2.11 13.85 9.91
C VAL A 260 -2.24 14.96 8.85
N GLY A 261 -3.46 15.20 8.36
CA GLY A 261 -3.75 16.19 7.32
C GLY A 261 -4.29 17.52 7.86
N PRO A 262 -4.44 18.52 6.98
CA PRO A 262 -5.27 19.68 7.25
C PRO A 262 -6.75 19.25 7.31
N GLN A 263 -7.47 19.69 8.34
CA GLN A 263 -8.91 19.56 8.47
C GLN A 263 -9.55 20.93 8.23
N GLU A 264 -10.50 21.00 7.30
CA GLU A 264 -11.20 22.24 6.97
C GLU A 264 -12.47 22.39 7.81
N TYR A 265 -12.59 23.56 8.43
CA TYR A 265 -13.71 24.04 9.23
C TYR A 265 -14.34 25.27 8.58
N THR A 266 -15.53 25.62 9.06
CA THR A 266 -16.15 26.92 8.83
C THR A 266 -16.05 27.74 10.11
N GLY A 267 -15.36 28.87 10.06
CA GLY A 267 -15.25 29.81 11.17
C GLY A 267 -16.44 30.77 11.16
N ILE A 268 -17.37 30.61 12.09
CA ILE A 268 -18.60 31.39 12.23
C ILE A 268 -18.31 32.66 13.03
N LYS A 269 -18.64 33.83 12.49
CA LYS A 269 -18.42 35.13 13.14
C LYS A 269 -19.63 35.53 13.98
N MET A 270 -19.58 35.33 15.29
CA MET A 270 -20.66 35.74 16.20
C MET A 270 -20.38 37.12 16.80
N LYS A 271 -21.12 38.14 16.36
CA LYS A 271 -20.84 39.54 16.74
C LYS A 271 -21.22 39.78 18.21
N VAL A 272 -20.32 40.37 18.98
CA VAL A 272 -20.65 40.84 20.33
C VAL A 272 -21.61 42.04 20.24
N LEU A 273 -22.76 41.91 20.88
CA LEU A 273 -23.75 42.99 21.02
C LEU A 273 -23.57 43.71 22.35
N GLU A 274 -23.35 42.94 23.42
CA GLU A 274 -23.22 43.46 24.79
C GLU A 274 -22.34 42.51 25.61
N TRP A 275 -21.25 43.02 26.17
CA TRP A 275 -20.36 42.27 27.07
C TRP A 275 -21.03 42.00 28.42
N SER A 276 -20.78 40.83 29.01
CA SER A 276 -21.14 40.56 30.40
C SER A 276 -20.46 41.54 31.37
N GLY A 277 -21.01 41.73 32.57
CA GLY A 277 -20.38 42.55 33.61
C GLY A 277 -18.91 42.20 33.87
N PRO A 278 -18.57 40.92 34.13
CA PRO A 278 -17.18 40.49 34.30
C PRO A 278 -16.28 40.75 33.07
N ALA A 279 -16.80 40.61 31.84
CA ALA A 279 -16.04 40.94 30.64
C ALA A 279 -15.79 42.45 30.51
N GLN A 280 -16.77 43.30 30.86
CA GLN A 280 -16.59 44.76 30.86
C GLN A 280 -15.49 45.20 31.84
N GLU A 281 -15.46 44.61 33.04
CA GLU A 281 -14.41 44.86 34.03
C GLU A 281 -13.04 44.38 33.54
N ALA A 282 -12.95 43.15 33.01
CA ALA A 282 -11.71 42.58 32.49
C ALA A 282 -11.16 43.36 31.29
N LEU A 283 -12.03 43.94 30.46
CA LEU A 283 -11.66 44.67 29.25
C LEU A 283 -11.50 46.18 29.47
N ALA A 284 -11.77 46.69 30.68
CA ALA A 284 -11.74 48.13 30.98
C ALA A 284 -10.36 48.77 30.67
N SER A 285 -9.27 48.06 30.98
CA SER A 285 -7.89 48.51 30.67
C SER A 285 -7.55 48.49 29.17
N TYR A 286 -8.37 47.82 28.36
CA TYR A 286 -8.20 47.70 26.91
C TYR A 286 -9.23 48.52 26.11
N ALA A 287 -10.02 49.35 26.79
CA ALA A 287 -11.12 50.09 26.16
C ALA A 287 -10.67 50.99 25.02
N ASP A 288 -9.50 51.64 25.13
CA ASP A 288 -8.97 52.53 24.09
C ASP A 288 -8.57 51.78 22.81
N VAL A 289 -7.98 50.58 22.94
CA VAL A 289 -7.56 49.77 21.79
C VAL A 289 -8.71 49.02 21.13
N LEU A 290 -9.78 48.73 21.88
CA LEU A 290 -11.01 48.11 21.37
C LEU A 290 -12.03 49.13 20.85
N LYS A 291 -11.80 50.42 21.08
CA LYS A 291 -12.74 51.48 20.69
C LYS A 291 -12.96 51.49 19.17
N GLY A 292 -14.22 51.39 18.77
CA GLY A 292 -14.60 51.40 17.35
C GLY A 292 -14.37 50.08 16.60
N LYS A 293 -13.91 49.03 17.30
CA LYS A 293 -13.78 47.68 16.72
C LYS A 293 -15.07 46.88 16.88
N ASN A 294 -15.44 46.13 15.84
CA ASN A 294 -16.42 45.05 15.94
C ASN A 294 -15.72 43.80 16.48
N VAL A 295 -16.09 43.35 17.67
CA VAL A 295 -15.55 42.11 18.24
C VAL A 295 -16.46 40.93 17.88
N TYR A 296 -15.86 39.85 17.38
CA TYR A 296 -16.55 38.61 17.05
C TYR A 296 -15.97 37.45 17.84
N LEU A 297 -16.84 36.63 18.45
CA LEU A 297 -16.46 35.30 18.89
C LEU A 297 -16.46 34.40 17.65
N VAL A 298 -15.32 33.78 17.34
CA VAL A 298 -15.21 32.93 16.16
C VAL A 298 -15.33 31.48 16.57
N ALA A 299 -16.38 30.78 16.14
CA ALA A 299 -16.59 29.37 16.42
C ALA A 299 -16.27 28.49 15.20
N ALA A 300 -15.49 27.44 15.38
CA ALA A 300 -15.18 26.49 14.30
C ALA A 300 -16.21 25.35 14.24
N THR A 301 -16.82 25.12 13.07
CA THR A 301 -17.78 24.02 12.85
C THR A 301 -17.50 23.24 11.58
N LEU A 302 -17.74 21.92 11.62
CA LEU A 302 -17.75 21.02 10.45
C LEU A 302 -19.12 20.93 9.78
N ARG A 303 -20.15 21.51 10.41
CA ARG A 303 -21.55 21.40 10.03
C ARG A 303 -22.18 22.80 9.88
N PRO A 304 -21.75 23.60 8.88
CA PRO A 304 -22.31 24.92 8.65
C PRO A 304 -23.82 24.89 8.33
N GLU A 305 -24.34 23.77 7.82
CA GLU A 305 -25.76 23.59 7.57
C GLU A 305 -26.62 23.71 8.84
N THR A 306 -26.03 23.51 10.02
CA THR A 306 -26.78 23.50 11.28
C THR A 306 -26.95 24.87 11.94
N MET A 307 -26.37 25.92 11.36
CA MET A 307 -26.31 27.24 12.00
C MET A 307 -27.69 27.92 12.18
N TYR A 308 -28.74 27.47 11.47
CA TYR A 308 -30.11 27.94 11.74
C TYR A 308 -30.63 27.54 13.13
N GLY A 309 -30.11 26.43 13.69
CA GLY A 309 -30.56 25.86 14.96
C GLY A 309 -29.81 26.34 16.20
N GLN A 310 -29.06 27.44 16.09
CA GLN A 310 -28.21 27.93 17.18
C GLN A 310 -29.04 28.51 18.33
N THR A 311 -28.82 28.00 19.55
CA THR A 311 -29.49 28.48 20.78
C THR A 311 -28.57 29.32 21.67
N ASN A 312 -27.27 29.08 21.60
CA ASN A 312 -26.24 29.73 22.41
C ASN A 312 -24.85 29.52 21.79
N CYS A 313 -23.82 30.06 22.43
CA CYS A 313 -22.42 29.79 22.15
C CYS A 313 -21.76 29.21 23.41
N PHE A 314 -20.80 28.31 23.25
CA PHE A 314 -20.04 27.74 24.35
C PHE A 314 -18.60 28.22 24.36
N VAL A 315 -18.08 28.46 25.56
CA VAL A 315 -16.66 28.70 25.84
C VAL A 315 -16.22 27.86 27.03
N GLY A 316 -14.97 27.40 27.01
CA GLY A 316 -14.34 26.78 28.19
C GLY A 316 -14.04 27.84 29.25
N PRO A 317 -14.60 27.76 30.47
CA PRO A 317 -14.45 28.80 31.49
C PRO A 317 -13.01 28.97 31.99
N ASP A 318 -12.23 27.88 32.03
CA ASP A 318 -10.83 27.90 32.52
C ASP A 318 -9.82 28.30 31.44
N LEU A 319 -10.23 28.34 30.17
CA LEU A 319 -9.37 28.64 29.04
C LEU A 319 -9.00 30.13 28.96
N ASP A 320 -7.79 30.40 28.48
CA ASP A 320 -7.31 31.73 28.13
C ASP A 320 -7.69 32.05 26.68
N TYR A 321 -8.30 33.22 26.48
CA TYR A 321 -8.63 33.76 25.17
C TYR A 321 -7.92 35.09 24.96
N GLY A 322 -7.62 35.39 23.70
CA GLY A 322 -7.19 36.71 23.26
C GLY A 322 -8.20 37.33 22.32
N ILE A 323 -8.24 38.66 22.29
CA ILE A 323 -8.89 39.44 21.24
C ILE A 323 -7.80 39.88 20.28
N TYR A 324 -7.86 39.41 19.03
CA TYR A 324 -6.82 39.65 18.02
C TYR A 324 -7.34 40.58 16.93
N ASN A 325 -6.52 41.55 16.54
CA ASN A 325 -6.85 42.46 15.45
C ASN A 325 -6.81 41.71 14.12
N ILE A 326 -7.92 41.77 13.36
CA ILE A 326 -8.00 41.13 12.03
C ILE A 326 -7.78 42.15 10.94
N ASN A 327 -8.40 43.33 11.09
CA ASN A 327 -8.29 44.42 10.15
C ASN A 327 -8.58 45.76 10.84
N GLY A 328 -8.71 46.84 10.07
CA GLY A 328 -9.00 48.17 10.61
C GLY A 328 -10.27 48.24 11.49
N THR A 329 -11.27 47.38 11.24
CA THR A 329 -12.59 47.43 11.88
C THR A 329 -12.92 46.23 12.76
N ASP A 330 -12.39 45.04 12.48
CA ASP A 330 -12.82 43.79 13.10
C ASP A 330 -11.72 43.16 13.97
N ALA A 331 -12.13 42.57 15.09
CA ALA A 331 -11.27 41.81 15.99
C ALA A 331 -11.93 40.48 16.39
N TYR A 332 -11.15 39.42 16.52
CA TYR A 332 -11.64 38.07 16.83
C TYR A 332 -11.23 37.61 18.22
N LEU A 333 -12.19 37.10 18.99
CA LEU A 333 -11.97 36.40 20.24
C LEU A 333 -11.80 34.90 19.96
N CYS A 334 -10.61 34.37 20.24
CA CYS A 334 -10.27 32.95 20.10
C CYS A 334 -9.04 32.59 20.96
N THR A 335 -8.63 31.32 20.94
CA THR A 335 -7.37 30.89 21.57
C THR A 335 -6.15 31.35 20.76
N GLU A 336 -5.00 31.47 21.41
CA GLU A 336 -3.74 31.86 20.75
C GLU A 336 -3.33 30.89 19.64
N ARG A 337 -3.53 29.59 19.85
CA ARG A 337 -3.30 28.54 18.85
C ARG A 337 -4.14 28.75 17.58
N ALA A 338 -5.39 29.18 17.74
CA ALA A 338 -6.28 29.44 16.61
C ALA A 338 -5.85 30.72 15.86
N ALA A 339 -5.54 31.80 16.56
CA ALA A 339 -4.98 33.02 15.96
C ALA A 339 -3.68 32.73 15.19
N ARG A 340 -2.81 31.86 15.74
CA ARG A 340 -1.59 31.40 15.09
C ARG A 340 -1.86 30.66 13.78
N ASN A 341 -2.83 29.74 13.75
CA ASN A 341 -3.26 29.09 12.51
C ASN A 341 -3.82 30.11 11.50
N MET A 342 -4.72 30.99 11.94
CA MET A 342 -5.36 31.98 11.06
C MET A 342 -4.36 32.93 10.40
N SER A 343 -3.28 33.28 11.10
CA SER A 343 -2.22 34.16 10.58
C SER A 343 -1.56 33.63 9.30
N GLN A 344 -1.54 32.31 9.10
CA GLN A 344 -0.92 31.67 7.93
C GLN A 344 -1.93 31.36 6.82
N GLN A 345 -3.20 31.75 6.98
CA GLN A 345 -4.29 31.35 6.08
C GLN A 345 -4.92 32.53 5.33
N LYS A 346 -4.22 33.67 5.28
CA LYS A 346 -4.69 34.92 4.64
C LYS A 346 -6.02 35.44 5.23
N ILE A 347 -6.32 35.11 6.49
CA ILE A 347 -7.52 35.59 7.20
C ILE A 347 -7.34 37.01 7.73
N PHE A 348 -6.11 37.36 8.10
CA PHE A 348 -5.74 38.69 8.58
C PHE A 348 -5.65 39.64 7.37
N ALA A 349 -6.14 40.87 7.49
CA ALA A 349 -6.07 41.83 6.39
C ALA A 349 -4.63 42.08 5.94
N ASP A 350 -4.48 42.32 4.63
CA ASP A 350 -3.20 42.48 3.93
C ASP A 350 -2.33 41.20 3.87
N GLY A 351 -2.86 40.04 4.28
CA GLY A 351 -2.12 38.77 4.25
C GLY A 351 -0.97 38.70 5.27
N ARG A 352 -1.01 39.55 6.30
CA ARG A 352 0.02 39.60 7.33
C ARG A 352 0.04 38.31 8.14
N THR A 353 1.24 37.79 8.37
CA THR A 353 1.51 36.61 9.20
C THR A 353 1.78 36.96 10.67
N THR A 354 1.87 38.26 10.99
CA THR A 354 2.09 38.78 12.35
C THR A 354 0.78 38.87 13.11
N ILE A 355 0.77 38.33 14.34
CA ILE A 355 -0.38 38.35 15.23
C ILE A 355 -0.34 39.61 16.10
N GLU A 356 -1.38 40.45 16.01
CA GLU A 356 -1.56 41.62 16.88
C GLU A 356 -2.64 41.31 17.93
N LYS A 357 -2.22 40.99 19.16
CA LYS A 357 -3.11 40.74 20.30
C LYS A 357 -3.49 42.08 20.95
N LEU A 358 -4.79 42.38 21.00
CA LEU A 358 -5.34 43.62 21.56
C LEU A 358 -5.66 43.50 23.05
N ALA A 359 -6.14 42.34 23.50
CA ALA A 359 -6.50 42.10 24.90
C ALA A 359 -6.44 40.61 25.25
N ASP A 360 -6.22 40.30 26.53
CA ASP A 360 -6.37 38.96 27.11
C ASP A 360 -7.63 38.91 27.98
N ILE A 361 -8.37 37.80 27.93
CA ILE A 361 -9.59 37.58 28.71
C ILE A 361 -9.77 36.10 29.07
N LYS A 362 -10.18 35.83 30.31
CA LYS A 362 -10.53 34.47 30.76
C LYS A 362 -11.91 34.07 30.27
N GLY A 363 -12.09 32.80 29.87
CA GLY A 363 -13.37 32.26 29.41
C GLY A 363 -14.52 32.50 30.38
N ALA A 364 -14.27 32.34 31.69
CA ALA A 364 -15.25 32.60 32.74
C ALA A 364 -15.78 34.05 32.74
N ALA A 365 -14.97 35.03 32.34
CA ALA A 365 -15.42 36.42 32.23
C ALA A 365 -16.33 36.63 31.00
N VAL A 366 -16.13 35.87 29.92
CA VAL A 366 -16.91 36.00 28.67
C VAL A 366 -18.34 35.44 28.82
N VAL A 367 -18.55 34.50 29.75
CA VAL A 367 -19.87 33.92 30.04
C VAL A 367 -20.89 35.01 30.38
N GLY A 368 -22.09 34.90 29.78
CA GLY A 368 -23.16 35.90 29.89
C GLY A 368 -23.13 37.00 28.83
N THR A 369 -22.11 37.05 27.97
CA THR A 369 -22.04 37.99 26.85
C THR A 369 -23.16 37.72 25.86
N LYS A 370 -23.84 38.77 25.41
CA LYS A 370 -24.90 38.73 24.41
C LYS A 370 -24.31 38.90 23.02
N ILE A 371 -24.61 37.96 22.13
CA ILE A 371 -24.04 37.91 20.78
C ILE A 371 -25.11 37.73 19.72
N HIS A 372 -24.82 38.18 18.51
CA HIS A 372 -25.58 37.83 17.32
C HIS A 372 -24.93 36.61 16.65
N ALA A 373 -25.68 35.52 16.53
CA ALA A 373 -25.24 34.29 15.87
C ALA A 373 -25.81 34.24 14.43
N PRO A 374 -24.97 34.19 13.39
CA PRO A 374 -25.42 34.15 12.00
C PRO A 374 -26.41 33.03 11.71
N LEU A 375 -27.42 33.28 10.86
CA LEU A 375 -28.52 32.36 10.50
C LEU A 375 -29.46 31.89 11.63
N SER A 376 -29.14 32.14 12.90
CA SER A 376 -30.01 31.73 14.01
C SER A 376 -31.41 32.32 13.87
N THR A 377 -32.44 31.55 14.22
CA THR A 377 -33.81 32.06 14.32
C THR A 377 -34.00 33.01 15.50
N TYR A 378 -33.07 33.02 16.46
CA TYR A 378 -33.07 33.95 17.58
C TYR A 378 -32.33 35.24 17.21
N PRO A 379 -32.89 36.42 17.53
CA PRO A 379 -32.25 37.70 17.20
C PRO A 379 -30.89 37.90 17.89
N PHE A 380 -30.73 37.28 19.07
CA PHE A 380 -29.49 37.19 19.82
C PHE A 380 -29.48 35.89 20.62
N VAL A 381 -28.28 35.48 21.04
CA VAL A 381 -28.07 34.37 21.97
C VAL A 381 -27.01 34.75 23.02
N TYR A 382 -26.82 33.91 24.03
CA TYR A 382 -25.81 34.14 25.08
C TYR A 382 -24.61 33.20 24.96
N VAL A 383 -23.48 33.65 25.51
CA VAL A 383 -22.30 32.81 25.74
C VAL A 383 -22.45 32.06 27.06
N LEU A 384 -22.33 30.73 27.03
CA LEU A 384 -22.51 29.81 28.14
C LEU A 384 -21.25 28.98 28.41
N PRO A 385 -21.04 28.48 29.64
CA PRO A 385 -19.87 27.68 29.98
C PRO A 385 -20.03 26.23 29.53
N MET A 386 -18.95 25.64 29.01
CA MET A 386 -18.84 24.20 28.73
C MET A 386 -17.44 23.70 29.10
N GLU A 387 -17.35 22.84 30.11
CA GLU A 387 -16.07 22.35 30.67
C GLU A 387 -15.29 21.45 29.70
N THR A 388 -15.98 20.85 28.71
CA THR A 388 -15.39 19.90 27.77
C THR A 388 -14.77 20.55 26.53
N VAL A 389 -14.79 21.88 26.43
CA VAL A 389 -14.13 22.62 25.35
C VAL A 389 -12.61 22.51 25.50
N LEU A 390 -11.94 22.12 24.41
CA LEU A 390 -10.49 21.94 24.36
C LEU A 390 -9.83 23.11 23.66
N ALA A 391 -8.77 23.68 24.26
CA ALA A 391 -7.96 24.71 23.59
C ALA A 391 -7.20 24.19 22.35
N THR A 392 -7.03 22.87 22.25
CA THR A 392 -6.32 22.17 21.18
C THR A 392 -7.21 21.75 20.01
N LYS A 393 -8.48 22.19 19.96
CA LYS A 393 -9.39 21.88 18.85
C LYS A 393 -10.25 23.09 18.49
N GLY A 394 -10.29 23.44 17.22
CA GLY A 394 -10.95 24.61 16.71
C GLY A 394 -10.39 25.89 17.33
N THR A 395 -11.30 26.82 17.63
CA THR A 395 -10.97 28.17 18.12
C THR A 395 -11.07 28.32 19.64
N GLY A 396 -11.42 27.24 20.35
CA GLY A 396 -11.86 27.28 21.75
C GLY A 396 -13.27 27.85 21.94
N VAL A 397 -13.97 28.21 20.86
CA VAL A 397 -15.36 28.68 20.88
C VAL A 397 -16.19 27.70 20.07
N VAL A 398 -17.35 27.28 20.60
CA VAL A 398 -18.18 26.24 19.99
C VAL A 398 -19.61 26.75 19.81
N THR A 399 -20.18 26.53 18.62
CA THR A 399 -21.61 26.80 18.34
C THR A 399 -22.48 25.78 19.06
N SER A 400 -23.61 26.19 19.65
CA SER A 400 -24.56 25.27 20.27
C SER A 400 -25.79 25.06 19.40
N VAL A 401 -25.93 23.86 18.83
CA VAL A 401 -27.07 23.43 18.01
C VAL A 401 -27.71 22.18 18.64
N PRO A 402 -28.50 22.34 19.72
CA PRO A 402 -29.02 21.25 20.53
C PRO A 402 -30.10 20.41 19.82
N SER A 403 -30.51 20.75 18.60
CA SER A 403 -31.39 19.91 17.78
C SER A 403 -30.66 18.71 17.18
N ASP A 404 -29.37 18.87 16.88
CA ASP A 404 -28.58 17.97 16.01
C ASP A 404 -27.21 17.58 16.58
N SER A 405 -26.80 18.19 17.70
CA SER A 405 -25.61 17.82 18.47
C SER A 405 -26.01 17.31 19.87
N PRO A 406 -25.82 16.01 20.16
CA PRO A 406 -26.11 15.43 21.48
C PRO A 406 -25.33 16.09 22.63
N ASP A 407 -24.07 16.47 22.39
CA ASP A 407 -23.23 17.19 23.36
C ASP A 407 -23.88 18.54 23.75
N ASP A 408 -24.38 19.27 22.76
CA ASP A 408 -24.96 20.60 22.94
C ASP A 408 -26.30 20.49 23.69
N PHE A 409 -27.14 19.52 23.33
CA PHE A 409 -28.41 19.26 24.01
C PHE A 409 -28.21 18.86 25.48
N ALA A 410 -27.28 17.95 25.75
CA ALA A 410 -26.98 17.51 27.11
C ALA A 410 -26.43 18.65 27.96
N THR A 411 -25.54 19.46 27.39
CA THR A 411 -24.95 20.63 28.07
C THR A 411 -26.02 21.69 28.37
N LEU A 412 -26.82 22.08 27.36
CA LEU A 412 -27.90 23.04 27.56
C LEU A 412 -28.94 22.55 28.58
N SER A 413 -29.26 21.25 28.57
CA SER A 413 -30.16 20.64 29.55
C SER A 413 -29.61 20.69 30.97
N ASP A 414 -28.31 20.43 31.16
CA ASP A 414 -27.66 20.52 32.47
C ASP A 414 -27.64 21.96 32.99
N LEU A 415 -27.35 22.93 32.12
CA LEU A 415 -27.38 24.36 32.44
C LEU A 415 -28.80 24.83 32.83
N LYS A 416 -29.84 24.37 32.13
CA LYS A 416 -31.25 24.65 32.48
C LYS A 416 -31.67 24.05 33.82
N LYS A 417 -31.19 22.84 34.14
CA LYS A 417 -31.55 22.12 35.39
C LYS A 417 -30.85 22.69 36.62
N LYS A 418 -29.63 23.23 36.47
CA LYS A 418 -28.77 23.65 37.60
C LYS A 418 -28.03 24.97 37.32
N PRO A 419 -28.72 26.07 37.01
CA PRO A 419 -28.07 27.34 36.63
C PRO A 419 -27.15 27.89 37.73
N GLU A 420 -27.52 27.73 39.01
CA GLU A 420 -26.72 28.22 40.15
C GLU A 420 -25.39 27.47 40.28
N TYR A 421 -25.37 26.16 39.99
CA TYR A 421 -24.15 25.35 40.05
C TYR A 421 -23.10 25.83 39.04
N TYR A 422 -23.56 26.18 37.84
CA TYR A 422 -22.71 26.67 36.76
C TYR A 422 -22.50 28.20 36.78
N LYS A 423 -23.03 28.89 37.80
CA LYS A 423 -22.92 30.35 38.00
C LYS A 423 -23.42 31.15 36.79
N ILE A 424 -24.52 30.71 36.19
CA ILE A 424 -25.17 31.41 35.07
C ILE A 424 -26.51 32.03 35.52
N ASP A 425 -26.90 33.12 34.88
CA ASP A 425 -28.25 33.67 35.05
C ASP A 425 -29.27 32.74 34.36
N PRO A 426 -30.34 32.30 35.04
CA PRO A 426 -31.36 31.45 34.44
C PRO A 426 -31.99 32.05 33.17
N SER A 427 -32.09 33.38 33.06
CA SER A 427 -32.63 34.07 31.88
C SER A 427 -31.79 33.88 30.62
N TRP A 428 -30.52 33.46 30.74
CA TRP A 428 -29.66 33.19 29.59
C TRP A 428 -29.97 31.86 28.90
N VAL A 429 -30.70 30.97 29.57
CA VAL A 429 -31.09 29.65 29.05
C VAL A 429 -32.61 29.49 28.95
N GLN A 430 -33.37 30.25 29.73
CA GLN A 430 -34.84 30.25 29.66
C GLN A 430 -35.31 30.96 28.37
N GLY A 431 -36.08 30.25 27.54
CA GLY A 431 -36.61 30.77 26.26
C GLY A 431 -35.84 30.33 25.01
N PHE A 432 -34.71 29.64 25.17
CA PHE A 432 -33.95 29.06 24.06
C PHE A 432 -34.19 27.54 23.99
N GLU A 433 -35.08 27.11 23.11
CA GLU A 433 -35.41 25.70 22.90
C GLU A 433 -34.77 25.17 21.61
N PRO A 434 -34.48 23.85 21.53
CA PRO A 434 -33.98 23.26 20.30
C PRO A 434 -34.89 23.56 19.10
N VAL A 435 -34.30 24.09 18.03
CA VAL A 435 -35.01 24.48 16.81
C VAL A 435 -35.02 23.29 15.84
N PRO A 436 -36.18 22.81 15.37
CA PRO A 436 -36.22 21.74 14.37
C PRO A 436 -35.50 22.14 13.07
N LEU A 437 -34.49 21.35 12.67
CA LEU A 437 -33.54 21.73 11.61
C LEU A 437 -33.42 20.67 10.51
N ILE A 438 -33.03 19.44 10.86
CA ILE A 438 -32.80 18.35 9.89
C ILE A 438 -33.74 17.21 10.22
N ASP A 439 -34.63 16.88 9.28
CA ASP A 439 -35.49 15.71 9.41
C ASP A 439 -34.77 14.46 8.94
N THR A 440 -34.77 13.44 9.78
CA THR A 440 -34.17 12.13 9.52
C THR A 440 -35.25 11.05 9.58
N PRO A 441 -35.22 10.03 8.72
CA PRO A 441 -36.26 8.99 8.70
C PRO A 441 -36.42 8.27 10.05
N ASN A 442 -35.32 8.07 10.77
CA ASN A 442 -35.29 7.25 11.98
C ASN A 442 -35.49 8.03 13.29
N TYR A 443 -35.16 9.32 13.32
CA TYR A 443 -35.12 10.11 14.56
C TYR A 443 -35.88 11.43 14.48
N GLY A 444 -36.50 11.75 13.34
CA GLY A 444 -37.26 12.97 13.13
C GLY A 444 -36.39 14.22 13.01
N ASN A 445 -36.97 15.38 13.31
CA ASN A 445 -36.38 16.71 13.13
C ASN A 445 -35.64 17.27 14.36
N LEU A 446 -35.55 16.48 15.43
CA LEU A 446 -34.84 16.76 16.68
C LEU A 446 -34.05 15.50 17.09
N ILE A 447 -33.08 15.13 16.25
CA ILE A 447 -32.32 13.89 16.40
C ILE A 447 -31.51 13.83 17.70
N ALA A 448 -30.89 14.93 18.13
CA ALA A 448 -30.08 14.95 19.35
C ALA A 448 -30.91 14.74 20.62
N PRO A 449 -32.04 15.44 20.84
CA PRO A 449 -32.96 15.14 21.94
C PRO A 449 -33.43 13.68 21.92
N LYS A 450 -33.77 13.15 20.72
CA LYS A 450 -34.27 11.78 20.58
C LYS A 450 -33.21 10.73 20.92
N LEU A 451 -31.97 10.92 20.47
CA LEU A 451 -30.86 10.03 20.77
C LEU A 451 -30.48 10.10 22.26
N CYS A 452 -30.48 11.28 22.87
CA CYS A 452 -30.26 11.42 24.30
C CYS A 452 -31.32 10.69 25.13
N GLU A 453 -32.59 10.72 24.72
CA GLU A 453 -33.66 9.91 25.32
C GLU A 453 -33.38 8.40 25.17
N ILE A 454 -33.14 7.92 23.95
CA ILE A 454 -32.93 6.48 23.65
C ILE A 454 -31.72 5.93 24.40
N LYS A 455 -30.61 6.69 24.40
CA LYS A 455 -29.35 6.30 25.04
C LYS A 455 -29.32 6.59 26.54
N LYS A 456 -30.40 7.16 27.11
CA LYS A 456 -30.55 7.51 28.53
C LYS A 456 -29.43 8.43 29.03
N ILE A 457 -29.06 9.41 28.21
CA ILE A 457 -28.05 10.42 28.53
C ILE A 457 -28.68 11.46 29.44
N ASN A 458 -28.12 11.62 30.65
CA ASN A 458 -28.70 12.50 31.66
C ASN A 458 -27.81 13.71 31.98
N SER A 459 -26.52 13.66 31.61
CA SER A 459 -25.57 14.74 31.83
C SER A 459 -24.51 14.81 30.73
N GLN A 460 -23.91 15.99 30.53
CA GLN A 460 -22.74 16.20 29.68
C GLN A 460 -21.51 15.36 30.10
N LYS A 461 -21.54 14.72 31.27
CA LYS A 461 -20.49 13.83 31.79
C LYS A 461 -20.57 12.40 31.25
N ASP A 462 -21.65 12.01 30.58
CA ASP A 462 -21.89 10.67 30.02
C ASP A 462 -21.10 10.44 28.71
N ARG A 463 -19.76 10.59 28.77
CA ARG A 463 -18.87 10.71 27.59
C ARG A 463 -18.96 9.55 26.59
N LEU A 464 -19.12 8.32 27.07
CA LEU A 464 -19.20 7.13 26.20
C LEU A 464 -20.52 7.11 25.42
N GLN A 465 -21.65 7.34 26.09
CA GLN A 465 -22.96 7.39 25.43
C GLN A 465 -23.07 8.59 24.49
N LEU A 466 -22.52 9.74 24.87
CA LEU A 466 -22.49 10.95 24.04
C LEU A 466 -21.68 10.76 22.77
N ALA A 467 -20.51 10.11 22.85
CA ALA A 467 -19.70 9.81 21.67
C ALA A 467 -20.45 8.91 20.68
N GLU A 468 -21.12 7.85 21.17
CA GLU A 468 -21.93 6.96 20.33
C GLU A 468 -23.13 7.70 19.71
N ALA A 469 -23.86 8.50 20.49
CA ALA A 469 -24.98 9.30 20.01
C ALA A 469 -24.54 10.32 18.94
N LYS A 470 -23.37 10.95 19.13
CA LYS A 470 -22.80 11.92 18.20
C LYS A 470 -22.48 11.29 16.85
N GLU A 471 -21.88 10.11 16.84
CA GLU A 471 -21.55 9.39 15.61
C GLU A 471 -22.82 9.05 14.81
N ILE A 472 -23.86 8.57 15.49
CA ILE A 472 -25.17 8.27 14.89
C ILE A 472 -25.79 9.56 14.31
N ALA A 473 -25.86 10.63 15.10
CA ALA A 473 -26.43 11.91 14.67
C ALA A 473 -25.71 12.49 13.45
N TYR A 474 -24.38 12.42 13.42
CA TYR A 474 -23.57 12.90 12.29
C TYR A 474 -23.82 12.08 11.02
N LYS A 475 -23.75 10.75 11.12
CA LYS A 475 -23.87 9.87 9.95
C LYS A 475 -25.28 9.88 9.37
N GLU A 476 -26.30 9.75 10.22
CA GLU A 476 -27.70 9.79 9.81
C GLU A 476 -28.05 11.17 9.22
N GLY A 477 -27.66 12.25 9.91
CA GLY A 477 -27.93 13.61 9.47
C GLY A 477 -27.30 13.93 8.12
N PHE A 478 -26.06 13.46 7.86
CA PHE A 478 -25.38 13.74 6.60
C PHE A 478 -25.94 12.94 5.41
N TYR A 479 -26.14 11.62 5.56
CA TYR A 479 -26.52 10.75 4.44
C TYR A 479 -28.03 10.65 4.23
N GLN A 480 -28.84 10.75 5.28
CA GLN A 480 -30.29 10.56 5.21
C GLN A 480 -31.07 11.85 5.49
N GLY A 481 -30.45 12.82 6.15
CA GLY A 481 -31.07 14.07 6.57
C GLY A 481 -31.54 14.96 5.43
N THR A 482 -32.67 15.63 5.66
CA THR A 482 -33.27 16.64 4.76
C THR A 482 -33.46 17.94 5.52
N MET A 483 -33.09 19.08 4.91
CA MET A 483 -33.21 20.40 5.54
C MET A 483 -34.68 20.80 5.74
N CYS A 484 -35.05 21.24 6.94
CA CYS A 484 -36.42 21.67 7.29
C CYS A 484 -36.63 23.19 7.30
N ILE A 485 -35.54 23.95 7.34
CA ILE A 485 -35.50 25.39 7.54
C ILE A 485 -34.42 26.03 6.67
N GLY A 486 -34.51 27.34 6.49
CA GLY A 486 -33.56 28.12 5.71
C GLY A 486 -33.86 28.11 4.22
N GLU A 487 -32.93 28.70 3.45
CA GLU A 487 -33.05 28.87 2.00
C GLU A 487 -33.11 27.53 1.24
N PHE A 488 -32.42 26.50 1.75
CA PHE A 488 -32.30 25.18 1.11
C PHE A 488 -33.27 24.13 1.69
N LYS A 489 -34.41 24.58 2.21
CA LYS A 489 -35.44 23.69 2.76
C LYS A 489 -35.89 22.66 1.70
N GLY A 490 -35.94 21.39 2.09
CA GLY A 490 -36.33 20.26 1.25
C GLY A 490 -35.18 19.59 0.51
N GLU A 491 -33.98 20.18 0.51
CA GLU A 491 -32.78 19.55 -0.06
C GLU A 491 -32.13 18.56 0.92
N LYS A 492 -31.40 17.58 0.38
CA LYS A 492 -30.57 16.66 1.16
C LYS A 492 -29.38 17.42 1.76
N VAL A 493 -29.02 17.06 3.00
CA VAL A 493 -27.93 17.72 3.74
C VAL A 493 -26.61 17.68 2.97
N GLN A 494 -26.30 16.57 2.30
CA GLN A 494 -25.10 16.42 1.47
C GLN A 494 -24.97 17.51 0.40
N ASP A 495 -26.09 17.94 -0.20
CA ASP A 495 -26.14 18.94 -1.26
C ASP A 495 -26.25 20.37 -0.70
N ALA A 496 -27.00 20.55 0.39
CA ALA A 496 -27.23 21.85 1.00
C ALA A 496 -26.00 22.37 1.77
N LYS A 497 -25.23 21.48 2.41
CA LYS A 497 -24.06 21.83 3.22
C LYS A 497 -23.04 22.74 2.51
N PRO A 498 -22.54 22.41 1.30
CA PRO A 498 -21.59 23.29 0.60
C PRO A 498 -22.22 24.63 0.20
N LYS A 499 -23.50 24.65 -0.21
CA LYS A 499 -24.21 25.88 -0.61
C LYS A 499 -24.40 26.85 0.56
N ILE A 500 -24.82 26.35 1.72
CA ILE A 500 -24.99 27.16 2.94
C ILE A 500 -23.66 27.75 3.37
N ARG A 501 -22.59 26.93 3.38
CA ARG A 501 -21.24 27.40 3.69
C ARG A 501 -20.83 28.56 2.79
N GLU A 502 -21.00 28.40 1.49
CA GLU A 502 -20.65 29.43 0.51
C GLU A 502 -21.47 30.71 0.69
N ALA A 503 -22.78 30.59 0.95
CA ALA A 503 -23.66 31.73 1.22
C ALA A 503 -23.21 32.53 2.47
N MET A 504 -22.88 31.85 3.57
CA MET A 504 -22.39 32.50 4.80
C MET A 504 -21.04 33.20 4.58
N ILE A 505 -20.14 32.58 3.82
CA ILE A 505 -18.84 33.19 3.49
C ILE A 505 -19.04 34.44 2.62
N LYS A 506 -19.91 34.35 1.61
CA LYS A 506 -20.23 35.48 0.72
C LYS A 506 -20.89 36.64 1.47
N ALA A 507 -21.70 36.35 2.49
CA ALA A 507 -22.31 37.35 3.36
C ALA A 507 -21.32 38.00 4.36
N GLY A 508 -20.09 37.49 4.46
CA GLY A 508 -19.10 37.96 5.43
C GLY A 508 -19.40 37.53 6.87
N GLU A 509 -20.28 36.54 7.05
CA GLU A 509 -20.71 35.97 8.33
C GLU A 509 -19.86 34.76 8.75
N ALA A 510 -19.14 34.16 7.81
CA ALA A 510 -18.21 33.07 8.06
C ALA A 510 -16.95 33.18 7.18
N PHE A 511 -15.94 32.37 7.48
CA PHE A 511 -14.75 32.21 6.65
C PHE A 511 -14.24 30.76 6.66
N ALA A 512 -13.44 30.40 5.66
CA ALA A 512 -12.75 29.12 5.64
C ALA A 512 -11.58 29.14 6.63
N TYR A 513 -11.56 28.16 7.54
CA TYR A 513 -10.52 27.99 8.54
C TYR A 513 -10.03 26.54 8.49
N SER A 514 -8.73 26.31 8.55
CA SER A 514 -8.20 24.95 8.61
C SER A 514 -7.24 24.79 9.77
N GLU A 515 -7.14 23.59 10.33
CA GLU A 515 -6.15 23.26 11.35
C GLU A 515 -5.67 21.82 11.18
N PRO A 516 -4.53 21.45 11.78
CA PRO A 516 -4.12 20.04 11.80
C PRO A 516 -5.18 19.19 12.51
N GLU A 517 -5.56 18.06 11.93
CA GLU A 517 -6.57 17.14 12.51
C GLU A 517 -6.19 16.67 13.93
N SER A 518 -4.89 16.58 14.21
CA SER A 518 -4.33 16.37 15.54
C SER A 518 -2.99 17.09 15.70
N LEU A 519 -2.41 17.07 16.91
CA LEU A 519 -1.15 17.75 17.19
C LEU A 519 -0.01 17.24 16.29
N ILE A 520 0.61 18.16 15.55
CA ILE A 520 1.79 17.89 14.74
C ILE A 520 2.95 18.71 15.30
N ILE A 521 4.06 18.04 15.60
CA ILE A 521 5.30 18.69 16.03
C ILE A 521 6.33 18.52 14.92
N SER A 522 6.92 19.61 14.44
CA SER A 522 8.05 19.58 13.52
C SER A 522 9.29 19.03 14.22
N ARG A 523 10.31 18.64 13.46
CA ARG A 523 11.58 18.20 14.05
C ARG A 523 12.41 19.30 14.69
N SER A 524 12.12 20.57 14.40
CA SER A 524 12.71 21.70 15.14
C SER A 524 12.00 21.97 16.47
N GLY A 525 10.96 21.20 16.78
CA GLY A 525 10.16 21.35 18.01
C GLY A 525 9.01 22.33 17.86
N ASP A 526 8.69 22.78 16.63
CA ASP A 526 7.58 23.69 16.38
C ASP A 526 6.24 22.96 16.37
N GLU A 527 5.23 23.51 17.04
CA GLU A 527 3.86 23.06 16.84
C GLU A 527 3.38 23.56 15.48
N CYS A 528 3.18 22.65 14.54
CA CYS A 528 2.81 23.00 13.17
C CYS A 528 1.38 23.54 13.10
N VAL A 529 1.15 24.41 12.11
CA VAL A 529 -0.14 24.99 11.77
C VAL A 529 -0.55 24.55 10.36
N VAL A 530 -1.73 24.96 9.91
CA VAL A 530 -2.08 24.91 8.49
C VAL A 530 -1.84 26.30 7.87
N ALA A 531 -1.09 26.34 6.78
CA ALA A 531 -0.89 27.54 5.97
C ALA A 531 -1.63 27.42 4.63
N LEU A 532 -2.15 28.53 4.11
CA LEU A 532 -2.71 28.64 2.77
C LEU A 532 -1.62 29.15 1.83
N LEU A 533 -1.00 28.22 1.10
CA LEU A 533 0.17 28.50 0.26
C LEU A 533 -0.16 28.31 -1.21
N ASP A 534 0.49 29.13 -2.04
CA ASP A 534 0.46 28.95 -3.48
C ASP A 534 1.24 27.67 -3.86
N GLN A 535 0.59 26.75 -4.55
CA GLN A 535 1.18 25.45 -4.87
C GLN A 535 0.79 24.96 -6.26
N TRP A 536 1.74 24.35 -6.96
CA TRP A 536 1.48 23.60 -8.18
C TRP A 536 0.82 22.26 -7.84
N TYR A 537 -0.29 21.97 -8.51
CA TYR A 537 -1.02 20.71 -8.34
C TYR A 537 -1.45 20.13 -9.69
N ILE A 538 -1.59 18.80 -9.73
CA ILE A 538 -2.23 18.07 -10.81
C ILE A 538 -3.73 17.97 -10.49
N ASP A 539 -4.56 18.30 -11.47
CA ASP A 539 -6.02 18.33 -11.36
C ASP A 539 -6.65 17.00 -11.83
N TYR A 540 -6.54 15.96 -11.00
CA TYR A 540 -7.15 14.65 -11.27
C TYR A 540 -8.68 14.68 -11.21
N GLY A 541 -9.29 15.72 -10.63
CA GLY A 541 -10.73 15.91 -10.56
C GLY A 541 -11.38 16.37 -11.87
N GLU A 542 -10.61 16.58 -12.94
CA GLU A 542 -11.13 16.97 -14.25
C GLU A 542 -12.00 15.86 -14.87
N GLU A 543 -13.28 16.16 -15.13
CA GLU A 543 -14.30 15.17 -15.54
C GLU A 543 -13.92 14.36 -16.79
N GLU A 544 -13.42 15.00 -17.86
CA GLU A 544 -13.00 14.30 -19.07
C GLU A 544 -11.81 13.37 -18.81
N TRP A 545 -10.86 13.80 -17.96
CA TRP A 545 -9.69 13.00 -17.66
C TRP A 545 -10.07 11.80 -16.77
N LEU A 546 -10.90 12.02 -15.75
CA LEU A 546 -11.49 10.98 -14.92
C LEU A 546 -12.23 9.95 -15.78
N ALA A 547 -13.02 10.37 -16.77
CA ALA A 547 -13.72 9.47 -17.68
C ALA A 547 -12.76 8.59 -18.50
N LYS A 548 -11.67 9.16 -19.04
CA LYS A 548 -10.62 8.39 -19.72
C LYS A 548 -9.93 7.40 -18.79
N THR A 549 -9.63 7.81 -17.56
CA THR A 549 -9.02 6.97 -16.53
C THR A 549 -9.94 5.82 -16.13
N LYS A 550 -11.25 6.06 -15.93
CA LYS A 550 -12.24 5.00 -15.70
C LYS A 550 -12.35 4.03 -16.88
N LYS A 551 -12.28 4.52 -18.12
CA LYS A 551 -12.22 3.68 -19.33
C LYS A 551 -10.96 2.80 -19.36
N CYS A 552 -9.79 3.36 -19.04
CA CYS A 552 -8.57 2.57 -18.96
C CYS A 552 -8.67 1.48 -17.89
N LEU A 553 -9.20 1.82 -16.70
CA LEU A 553 -9.40 0.85 -15.61
C LEU A 553 -10.36 -0.28 -16.01
N SER A 554 -11.43 0.00 -16.77
CA SER A 554 -12.38 -1.03 -17.19
C SER A 554 -11.80 -2.05 -18.18
N GLN A 555 -10.79 -1.64 -18.97
CA GLN A 555 -10.07 -2.52 -19.91
C GLN A 555 -8.91 -3.28 -19.24
N MET A 556 -8.47 -2.86 -18.06
CA MET A 556 -7.31 -3.40 -17.36
C MET A 556 -7.65 -4.69 -16.58
N ASN A 557 -6.72 -5.65 -16.54
CA ASN A 557 -6.80 -6.79 -15.62
C ASN A 557 -6.26 -6.41 -14.22
N THR A 558 -7.13 -6.40 -13.21
CA THR A 558 -6.79 -6.10 -11.81
C THR A 558 -6.51 -7.35 -10.97
N TYR A 559 -6.60 -8.55 -11.57
CA TYR A 559 -6.44 -9.89 -10.98
C TYR A 559 -7.40 -10.27 -9.85
N THR A 560 -7.92 -9.29 -9.09
CA THR A 560 -8.90 -9.47 -8.03
C THR A 560 -9.97 -8.38 -8.12
N THR A 561 -11.20 -8.73 -7.71
CA THR A 561 -12.32 -7.78 -7.64
C THR A 561 -12.08 -6.72 -6.57
N GLU A 562 -11.46 -7.09 -5.45
CA GLU A 562 -11.17 -6.15 -4.36
C GLU A 562 -10.23 -5.03 -4.81
N THR A 563 -9.17 -5.36 -5.56
CA THR A 563 -8.26 -4.34 -6.14
C THR A 563 -9.02 -3.37 -7.04
N ARG A 564 -9.94 -3.86 -7.88
CA ARG A 564 -10.78 -3.01 -8.75
C ARG A 564 -11.64 -2.07 -7.93
N ASN A 565 -12.34 -2.58 -6.93
CA ASN A 565 -13.22 -1.79 -6.07
C ASN A 565 -12.45 -0.68 -5.34
N GLN A 566 -11.21 -0.96 -4.91
CA GLN A 566 -10.36 0.05 -4.28
C GLN A 566 -9.97 1.16 -5.28
N PHE A 567 -9.62 0.82 -6.53
CA PHE A 567 -9.38 1.83 -7.57
C PHE A 567 -10.62 2.68 -7.84
N GLU A 568 -11.78 2.05 -8.05
CA GLU A 568 -13.04 2.76 -8.29
C GLU A 568 -13.37 3.72 -7.15
N SER A 569 -13.23 3.27 -5.90
CA SER A 569 -13.41 4.13 -4.73
C SER A 569 -12.47 5.33 -4.74
N VAL A 570 -11.18 5.13 -5.08
CA VAL A 570 -10.20 6.22 -5.13
C VAL A 570 -10.51 7.22 -6.24
N LEU A 571 -10.90 6.73 -7.42
CA LEU A 571 -11.28 7.58 -8.56
C LEU A 571 -12.49 8.47 -8.27
N ASP A 572 -13.37 8.07 -7.36
CA ASP A 572 -14.57 8.86 -7.02
C ASP A 572 -14.28 10.04 -6.07
N TRP A 573 -13.21 10.00 -5.27
CA TRP A 573 -12.87 11.10 -4.35
C TRP A 573 -11.57 11.84 -4.70
N LEU A 574 -10.69 11.25 -5.51
CA LEU A 574 -9.43 11.89 -5.89
C LEU A 574 -9.70 13.14 -6.73
N ASN A 575 -9.17 14.28 -6.28
CA ASN A 575 -9.40 15.56 -6.93
C ASN A 575 -8.06 16.25 -7.25
N LYS A 576 -7.50 17.04 -6.32
CA LYS A 576 -6.26 17.78 -6.55
C LYS A 576 -5.08 17.14 -5.82
N TRP A 577 -3.96 16.94 -6.51
CA TRP A 577 -2.72 16.43 -5.91
C TRP A 577 -1.57 17.43 -6.01
N ALA A 578 -0.96 17.77 -4.88
CA ALA A 578 0.17 18.70 -4.85
C ALA A 578 1.42 18.04 -5.44
N CYS A 579 1.84 18.46 -6.63
CA CYS A 579 2.89 17.79 -7.42
C CYS A 579 4.29 18.39 -7.26
N ALA A 580 4.43 19.44 -6.42
CA ALA A 580 5.65 20.21 -6.29
C ALA A 580 6.03 20.45 -4.82
N ARG A 581 7.34 20.53 -4.52
CA ARG A 581 7.90 20.74 -3.18
C ARG A 581 9.10 21.68 -3.24
N SER A 582 9.39 22.41 -2.16
CA SER A 582 10.56 23.31 -2.07
C SER A 582 11.79 22.65 -1.44
N PHE A 583 11.66 21.43 -0.90
CA PHE A 583 12.72 20.72 -0.17
C PHE A 583 12.78 19.25 -0.60
N GLY A 584 13.99 18.68 -0.62
CA GLY A 584 14.26 17.29 -0.98
C GLY A 584 15.20 17.14 -2.17
N LEU A 585 15.28 15.93 -2.72
CA LEU A 585 15.94 15.63 -4.00
C LEU A 585 14.90 15.46 -5.10
N GLY A 586 15.27 15.70 -6.35
CA GLY A 586 14.38 15.47 -7.50
C GLY A 586 14.74 16.28 -8.73
N THR A 587 13.87 16.22 -9.72
CA THR A 587 13.90 17.11 -10.89
C THR A 587 13.27 18.46 -10.54
N LYS A 588 13.87 19.58 -10.97
CA LYS A 588 13.26 20.91 -10.81
C LYS A 588 12.11 21.13 -11.80
N LEU A 589 11.07 21.85 -11.39
CA LEU A 589 10.00 22.24 -12.29
C LEU A 589 10.55 23.17 -13.39
N PRO A 590 10.35 22.86 -14.69
CA PRO A 590 10.99 23.59 -15.79
C PRO A 590 10.63 25.08 -15.91
N TRP A 591 9.47 25.48 -15.41
CA TRP A 591 8.96 26.85 -15.49
C TRP A 591 8.99 27.58 -14.14
N ASP A 592 9.37 26.89 -13.07
CA ASP A 592 9.37 27.44 -11.71
C ASP A 592 10.39 26.69 -10.84
N GLU A 593 11.68 26.95 -11.11
CA GLU A 593 12.80 26.15 -10.58
C GLU A 593 13.01 26.27 -9.06
N GLN A 594 12.22 27.10 -8.36
CA GLN A 594 12.18 27.11 -6.89
C GLN A 594 11.53 25.84 -6.32
N PHE A 595 10.77 25.11 -7.15
CA PHE A 595 10.13 23.87 -6.77
C PHE A 595 10.75 22.66 -7.49
N LEU A 596 10.78 21.54 -6.77
CA LEU A 596 11.07 20.20 -7.26
C LEU A 596 9.77 19.45 -7.52
N VAL A 597 9.76 18.58 -8.53
CA VAL A 597 8.71 17.60 -8.76
C VAL A 597 8.76 16.58 -7.62
N GLU A 598 7.61 16.30 -7.01
CA GLU A 598 7.54 15.34 -5.92
C GLU A 598 7.50 13.89 -6.43
N SER A 599 7.93 12.98 -5.56
CA SER A 599 8.20 11.57 -5.85
C SER A 599 7.01 10.74 -6.38
N LEU A 600 5.76 11.11 -6.06
CA LEU A 600 4.57 10.42 -6.59
C LEU A 600 4.10 11.01 -7.95
N SER A 601 4.70 12.11 -8.40
CA SER A 601 4.36 12.80 -9.64
C SER A 601 5.37 12.51 -10.77
N ASP A 602 6.67 12.43 -10.45
CA ASP A 602 7.72 12.02 -11.41
C ASP A 602 7.76 10.50 -11.66
N SER A 603 7.03 9.71 -10.85
CA SER A 603 7.04 8.25 -10.89
C SER A 603 5.89 7.63 -11.69
N THR A 604 5.21 8.36 -12.55
CA THR A 604 3.92 7.92 -13.10
C THR A 604 4.00 7.29 -14.50
N ILE A 605 5.01 7.63 -15.32
CA ILE A 605 5.17 7.09 -16.69
C ILE A 605 6.59 6.60 -17.02
N TYR A 606 7.47 6.50 -16.02
CA TYR A 606 8.87 6.12 -16.21
C TYR A 606 9.10 4.73 -16.83
N MET A 607 8.05 3.91 -16.91
CA MET A 607 8.11 2.61 -17.58
C MET A 607 8.33 2.80 -19.08
N ALA A 608 7.88 3.90 -19.69
CA ALA A 608 8.23 4.25 -21.05
C ALA A 608 9.73 4.52 -21.18
N TYR A 609 10.34 5.19 -20.19
CA TYR A 609 11.79 5.46 -20.17
C TYR A 609 12.63 4.17 -20.08
N TYR A 610 12.19 3.13 -19.34
CA TYR A 610 12.88 1.83 -19.32
C TYR A 610 13.11 1.23 -20.72
N THR A 611 12.19 1.48 -21.66
CA THR A 611 12.28 0.93 -23.02
C THR A 611 13.51 1.46 -23.77
N VAL A 612 14.00 2.66 -23.45
CA VAL A 612 15.10 3.31 -24.19
C VAL A 612 16.36 3.55 -23.36
N ALA A 613 16.30 3.35 -22.04
CA ALA A 613 17.40 3.58 -21.11
C ALA A 613 18.71 2.87 -21.49
N ASN A 614 18.65 1.62 -21.97
CA ASN A 614 19.82 0.87 -22.43
C ASN A 614 20.54 1.54 -23.61
N LEU A 615 19.80 2.18 -24.52
CA LEU A 615 20.36 2.88 -25.67
C LEU A 615 20.92 4.26 -25.30
N LEU A 616 20.31 4.92 -24.31
CA LEU A 616 20.70 6.26 -23.86
C LEU A 616 21.93 6.26 -22.95
N HIS A 617 22.02 5.32 -22.00
CA HIS A 617 23.11 5.30 -21.02
C HIS A 617 23.68 3.92 -20.67
N GLY A 618 23.25 2.84 -21.35
CA GLY A 618 23.95 1.55 -21.35
C GLY A 618 24.21 0.92 -19.98
N GLY A 619 23.36 1.16 -18.98
CA GLY A 619 23.53 0.67 -17.60
C GLY A 619 24.27 1.62 -16.66
N SER A 620 24.72 2.79 -17.12
CA SER A 620 25.16 3.87 -16.23
C SER A 620 23.97 4.37 -15.43
N ILE A 621 23.90 3.97 -14.15
CA ILE A 621 22.74 4.25 -13.27
C ILE A 621 22.52 5.77 -13.12
N ASN A 622 23.60 6.54 -13.05
CA ASN A 622 23.56 8.00 -12.98
C ASN A 622 23.47 8.70 -14.36
N GLY A 623 23.33 7.95 -15.45
CA GLY A 623 23.17 8.53 -16.79
C GLY A 623 24.34 9.39 -17.27
N ARG A 624 25.53 9.30 -16.67
CA ARG A 624 26.69 10.12 -17.04
C ARG A 624 27.49 9.56 -18.21
N VAL A 625 27.29 8.28 -18.53
CA VAL A 625 27.92 7.64 -19.69
C VAL A 625 26.94 7.64 -20.85
N VAL A 626 27.38 8.13 -22.02
CA VAL A 626 26.60 8.08 -23.25
C VAL A 626 26.50 6.63 -23.74
N GLY A 627 25.28 6.17 -23.98
CA GLY A 627 24.98 4.81 -24.43
C GLY A 627 25.23 4.59 -25.92
N SER A 628 24.82 3.41 -26.40
CA SER A 628 25.07 2.94 -27.77
C SER A 628 24.34 3.74 -28.86
N ALA A 629 23.40 4.62 -28.51
CA ALA A 629 22.77 5.54 -29.46
C ALA A 629 23.63 6.78 -29.76
N GLY A 630 24.63 7.08 -28.93
CA GLY A 630 25.48 8.28 -29.12
C GLY A 630 24.75 9.61 -28.89
N ILE A 631 23.55 9.58 -28.29
CA ILE A 631 22.74 10.76 -28.01
C ILE A 631 23.15 11.33 -26.64
N LYS A 632 23.48 12.62 -26.57
CA LYS A 632 23.78 13.30 -25.30
C LYS A 632 22.51 13.74 -24.57
N PRO A 633 22.52 13.91 -23.23
CA PRO A 633 21.33 14.30 -22.48
C PRO A 633 20.68 15.59 -22.97
N GLU A 634 21.49 16.59 -23.34
CA GLU A 634 21.02 17.91 -23.78
C GLU A 634 20.31 17.86 -25.15
N GLN A 635 20.52 16.79 -25.93
CA GLN A 635 19.86 16.58 -27.22
C GLN A 635 18.45 15.96 -27.06
N MET A 636 18.12 15.42 -25.89
CA MET A 636 16.79 14.88 -25.59
C MET A 636 15.81 16.02 -25.27
N THR A 637 15.42 16.75 -26.32
CA THR A 637 14.41 17.83 -26.24
C THR A 637 12.98 17.28 -26.21
N ASP A 638 11.98 18.12 -25.93
CA ASP A 638 10.57 17.70 -25.91
C ASP A 638 10.13 17.08 -27.24
N ALA A 639 10.56 17.67 -28.36
CA ALA A 639 10.24 17.15 -29.70
C ALA A 639 10.89 15.78 -29.95
N VAL A 640 12.08 15.53 -29.39
CA VAL A 640 12.76 14.23 -29.49
C VAL A 640 12.03 13.18 -28.65
N TRP A 641 11.62 13.52 -27.41
CA TRP A 641 10.81 12.64 -26.57
C TRP A 641 9.47 12.32 -27.20
N ASP A 642 8.78 13.33 -27.73
CA ASP A 642 7.50 13.14 -28.44
C ASP A 642 7.66 12.18 -29.63
N TYR A 643 8.74 12.30 -30.41
CA TYR A 643 9.01 11.39 -31.52
C TYR A 643 9.29 9.94 -31.07
N VAL A 644 10.17 9.77 -30.07
CA VAL A 644 10.52 8.46 -29.50
C VAL A 644 9.28 7.72 -29.00
N PHE A 645 8.34 8.45 -28.40
CA PHE A 645 7.09 7.89 -27.90
C PHE A 645 5.92 7.94 -28.90
N LYS A 646 6.21 8.17 -30.19
CA LYS A 646 5.24 8.13 -31.30
C LYS A 646 4.06 9.10 -31.11
N LEU A 647 4.35 10.29 -30.58
CA LEU A 647 3.38 11.36 -30.36
C LEU A 647 3.43 12.42 -31.49
N THR A 648 4.57 12.52 -32.17
CA THR A 648 4.81 13.47 -33.28
C THR A 648 5.68 12.84 -34.37
N GLU A 649 5.82 13.57 -35.49
CA GLU A 649 6.73 13.24 -36.60
C GLU A 649 8.19 13.63 -36.29
N TYR A 650 9.13 13.17 -37.13
CA TYR A 650 10.56 13.36 -36.92
C TYR A 650 10.96 14.86 -36.84
N PRO A 651 11.63 15.31 -35.77
CA PRO A 651 12.08 16.69 -35.63
C PRO A 651 13.38 16.93 -36.41
N ALA A 652 13.28 17.49 -37.63
CA ALA A 652 14.43 17.71 -38.52
C ALA A 652 15.59 18.52 -37.90
N ASP A 653 15.28 19.46 -37.01
CA ASP A 653 16.26 20.36 -36.39
C ASP A 653 16.91 19.80 -35.10
N CYS A 654 16.64 18.55 -34.72
CA CYS A 654 17.15 17.96 -33.47
C CYS A 654 18.64 17.58 -33.49
N GLY A 655 19.27 17.53 -34.68
CA GLY A 655 20.67 17.14 -34.84
C GLY A 655 20.97 15.66 -34.53
N ILE A 656 19.94 14.82 -34.40
CA ILE A 656 20.06 13.36 -34.23
C ILE A 656 19.58 12.68 -35.52
N PRO A 657 20.35 11.75 -36.12
CA PRO A 657 19.91 11.02 -37.31
C PRO A 657 18.58 10.28 -37.07
N GLN A 658 17.66 10.35 -38.04
CA GLN A 658 16.36 9.71 -37.94
C GLN A 658 16.46 8.22 -37.63
N ALA A 659 17.35 7.49 -38.30
CA ALA A 659 17.59 6.06 -38.04
C ALA A 659 17.98 5.77 -36.57
N THR A 660 18.69 6.67 -35.90
CA THR A 660 19.03 6.52 -34.49
C THR A 660 17.78 6.66 -33.62
N LEU A 661 16.94 7.67 -33.88
CA LEU A 661 15.69 7.85 -33.14
C LEU A 661 14.67 6.75 -33.44
N ASP A 662 14.63 6.23 -34.67
CA ASP A 662 13.79 5.10 -35.07
C ASP A 662 14.13 3.85 -34.26
N ARG A 663 15.41 3.65 -33.92
CA ARG A 663 15.83 2.55 -33.04
C ARG A 663 15.26 2.69 -31.62
N LEU A 664 15.27 3.89 -31.05
CA LEU A 664 14.65 4.16 -29.74
C LEU A 664 13.12 3.99 -29.80
N LYS A 665 12.50 4.53 -30.86
CA LYS A 665 11.07 4.41 -31.12
C LYS A 665 10.65 2.95 -31.28
N ARG A 666 11.46 2.12 -31.94
CA ARG A 666 11.23 0.67 -32.10
C ARG A 666 11.25 -0.06 -30.76
N GLU A 667 12.18 0.27 -29.87
CA GLU A 667 12.21 -0.30 -28.51
C GLU A 667 10.92 0.05 -27.73
N TYR A 668 10.49 1.31 -27.77
CA TYR A 668 9.23 1.73 -27.14
C TYR A 668 8.03 1.02 -27.75
N GLU A 669 7.86 1.09 -29.08
CA GLU A 669 6.72 0.48 -29.79
C GLU A 669 6.61 -1.02 -29.57
N TYR A 670 7.75 -1.71 -29.44
CA TYR A 670 7.75 -3.15 -29.18
C TYR A 670 7.37 -3.49 -27.74
N PHE A 671 7.98 -2.84 -26.74
CA PHE A 671 7.76 -3.21 -25.35
C PHE A 671 6.48 -2.62 -24.74
N TYR A 672 6.00 -1.47 -25.23
CA TYR A 672 4.75 -0.85 -24.79
C TYR A 672 3.53 -1.36 -25.59
N PRO A 673 2.31 -1.37 -25.02
CA PRO A 673 1.92 -0.96 -23.66
C PRO A 673 2.49 -1.87 -22.56
N LEU A 674 2.60 -1.39 -21.32
CA LEU A 674 3.00 -2.21 -20.18
C LEU A 674 1.99 -3.37 -19.95
N ASP A 675 2.47 -4.62 -19.94
CA ASP A 675 1.59 -5.80 -19.78
C ASP A 675 1.16 -5.99 -18.33
N ILE A 676 2.09 -5.86 -17.38
CA ILE A 676 1.77 -5.98 -15.96
C ILE A 676 2.62 -5.04 -15.09
N ARG A 677 1.98 -4.51 -14.05
CA ARG A 677 2.58 -3.79 -12.93
C ARG A 677 2.26 -4.52 -11.63
N VAL A 678 3.27 -4.86 -10.82
CA VAL A 678 3.05 -5.53 -9.52
C VAL A 678 3.44 -4.60 -8.37
N SER A 679 2.61 -4.50 -7.35
CA SER A 679 2.82 -3.61 -6.20
C SER A 679 2.15 -4.09 -4.91
N GLY A 680 2.57 -3.55 -3.77
CA GLY A 680 1.75 -3.57 -2.54
C GLY A 680 0.46 -2.75 -2.70
N LYS A 681 -0.58 -3.14 -1.95
CA LYS A 681 -1.91 -2.49 -1.93
C LYS A 681 -1.88 -1.03 -1.46
N ASP A 682 -0.85 -0.63 -0.71
CA ASP A 682 -0.64 0.73 -0.21
C ASP A 682 -0.46 1.77 -1.33
N LEU A 683 -0.07 1.34 -2.53
CA LEU A 683 0.10 2.24 -3.68
C LEU A 683 -1.16 2.43 -4.54
N ILE A 684 -2.24 1.68 -4.29
CA ILE A 684 -3.53 1.86 -4.99
C ILE A 684 -4.07 3.29 -4.83
N PRO A 685 -4.21 3.85 -3.60
CA PRO A 685 -4.81 5.18 -3.42
C PRO A 685 -3.95 6.36 -3.93
N ASN A 686 -2.75 6.10 -4.44
CA ASN A 686 -1.81 7.14 -4.89
C ASN A 686 -1.12 6.75 -6.20
N HIS A 687 0.13 6.27 -6.15
CA HIS A 687 1.01 5.99 -7.29
C HIS A 687 0.34 5.19 -8.41
N LEU A 688 -0.36 4.09 -8.10
CA LEU A 688 -0.99 3.27 -9.13
C LEU A 688 -2.18 3.98 -9.78
N THR A 689 -2.93 4.79 -9.04
CA THR A 689 -4.00 5.62 -9.60
C THR A 689 -3.42 6.74 -10.47
N PHE A 690 -2.37 7.42 -9.99
CA PHE A 690 -1.68 8.48 -10.74
C PHE A 690 -1.01 7.93 -12.01
N PHE A 691 -0.50 6.71 -11.95
CA PHE A 691 0.01 5.96 -13.09
C PHE A 691 -1.06 5.84 -14.19
N ILE A 692 -2.29 5.44 -13.87
CA ILE A 692 -3.37 5.35 -14.86
C ILE A 692 -3.68 6.75 -15.43
N TYR A 693 -3.88 7.76 -14.57
CA TYR A 693 -4.15 9.13 -15.01
C TYR A 693 -3.09 9.66 -15.98
N ASN A 694 -1.81 9.59 -15.63
CA ASN A 694 -0.76 10.16 -16.47
C ASN A 694 -0.60 9.39 -17.79
N HIS A 695 -0.86 8.07 -17.81
CA HIS A 695 -0.91 7.31 -19.05
C HIS A 695 -2.07 7.75 -19.95
N THR A 696 -3.27 7.95 -19.40
CA THR A 696 -4.45 8.38 -20.18
C THR A 696 -4.38 9.83 -20.64
N ALA A 697 -3.56 10.67 -19.99
CA ALA A 697 -3.27 12.03 -20.44
C ALA A 697 -2.29 12.06 -21.62
N ILE A 698 -1.17 11.31 -21.52
CA ILE A 698 -0.02 11.50 -22.39
C ILE A 698 -0.03 10.59 -23.61
N PHE A 699 -0.47 9.33 -23.44
CA PHE A 699 -0.34 8.28 -24.46
C PHE A 699 -1.69 7.93 -25.09
N PRO A 700 -1.68 7.48 -26.36
CA PRO A 700 -2.89 6.97 -27.01
C PRO A 700 -3.39 5.69 -26.33
N GLU A 701 -4.67 5.37 -26.53
CA GLU A 701 -5.35 4.23 -25.89
C GLU A 701 -4.65 2.88 -26.15
N SER A 702 -4.06 2.69 -27.34
CA SER A 702 -3.30 1.48 -27.67
C SER A 702 -2.04 1.27 -26.80
N MET A 703 -1.58 2.33 -26.13
CA MET A 703 -0.39 2.35 -25.28
C MET A 703 -0.74 2.41 -23.78
N TRP A 704 -2.02 2.29 -23.42
CA TRP A 704 -2.46 2.26 -22.03
C TRP A 704 -2.08 0.96 -21.31
N PRO A 705 -1.84 1.00 -19.98
CA PRO A 705 -1.48 -0.18 -19.21
C PRO A 705 -2.52 -1.30 -19.26
N ARG A 706 -2.05 -2.55 -19.33
CA ARG A 706 -2.94 -3.73 -19.48
C ARG A 706 -3.29 -4.42 -18.17
N GLY A 707 -2.43 -4.39 -17.16
CA GLY A 707 -2.67 -5.11 -15.91
C GLY A 707 -1.96 -4.53 -14.69
N ILE A 708 -2.62 -4.61 -13.55
CA ILE A 708 -2.07 -4.29 -12.22
C ILE A 708 -2.39 -5.44 -11.27
N ARG A 709 -1.36 -6.01 -10.64
CA ARG A 709 -1.50 -7.03 -9.60
C ARG A 709 -1.04 -6.44 -8.26
N SER A 710 -1.96 -6.39 -7.30
CA SER A 710 -1.68 -5.92 -5.95
C SER A 710 -1.50 -7.09 -4.97
N ASN A 711 -0.62 -6.93 -3.98
CA ASN A 711 -0.43 -7.88 -2.87
C ASN A 711 -0.55 -7.19 -1.50
N GLY A 712 -0.84 -7.97 -0.46
CA GLY A 712 -0.80 -7.48 0.91
C GLY A 712 0.62 -7.21 1.42
N HIS A 713 0.72 -6.68 2.62
CA HIS A 713 2.01 -6.50 3.28
C HIS A 713 2.56 -7.84 3.76
N LEU A 714 3.88 -7.97 3.78
CA LEU A 714 4.52 -9.18 4.28
C LEU A 714 4.68 -9.10 5.81
N MET A 715 4.25 -10.17 6.49
CA MET A 715 4.56 -10.47 7.89
C MET A 715 5.74 -11.46 7.97
N LEU A 716 6.46 -11.44 9.09
CA LEU A 716 7.52 -12.38 9.39
C LEU A 716 7.14 -13.16 10.66
N ASP A 717 6.98 -14.47 10.53
CA ASP A 717 6.51 -15.39 11.58
C ASP A 717 5.22 -14.87 12.27
N SER A 718 4.23 -14.50 11.45
CA SER A 718 2.90 -14.00 11.83
C SER A 718 2.92 -12.69 12.63
N LYS A 719 4.03 -11.95 12.57
CA LYS A 719 4.21 -10.65 13.23
C LYS A 719 4.55 -9.58 12.21
N LYS A 720 4.03 -8.36 12.43
CA LYS A 720 4.40 -7.18 11.64
C LYS A 720 5.92 -6.98 11.69
N MET A 721 6.54 -6.81 10.53
CA MET A 721 7.96 -6.51 10.49
C MET A 721 8.22 -5.12 11.07
N SER A 722 9.10 -5.04 12.05
CA SER A 722 9.55 -3.76 12.62
C SER A 722 10.97 -3.89 13.13
N LYS A 723 11.79 -2.86 12.83
CA LYS A 723 13.15 -2.74 13.35
C LYS A 723 13.14 -2.62 14.88
N SER A 724 12.16 -1.93 15.46
CA SER A 724 12.09 -1.68 16.92
C SER A 724 11.76 -2.93 17.74
N THR A 725 11.03 -3.89 17.18
CA THR A 725 10.68 -5.15 17.86
C THR A 725 11.73 -6.24 17.64
N GLY A 726 12.77 -5.98 16.84
CA GLY A 726 13.77 -6.96 16.42
C GLY A 726 13.27 -7.97 15.37
N ASN A 727 12.01 -7.88 14.94
CA ASN A 727 11.42 -8.75 13.92
C ASN A 727 11.56 -8.11 12.54
N PHE A 728 12.77 -8.13 11.99
CA PHE A 728 13.09 -7.51 10.70
C PHE A 728 14.16 -8.32 9.97
N MET A 729 14.04 -8.45 8.65
CA MET A 729 14.98 -9.16 7.81
C MET A 729 15.14 -8.43 6.47
N THR A 730 16.39 -8.21 6.05
CA THR A 730 16.65 -7.71 4.69
C THR A 730 16.53 -8.84 3.66
N MET A 731 16.35 -8.50 2.39
CA MET A 731 16.40 -9.48 1.29
C MET A 731 17.73 -10.25 1.33
N ASN A 732 18.84 -9.53 1.49
CA ASN A 732 20.17 -10.14 1.60
C ASN A 732 20.30 -11.05 2.83
N ASP A 733 19.76 -10.65 3.99
CA ASP A 733 19.77 -11.51 5.19
C ASP A 733 19.05 -12.83 4.94
N ALA A 734 17.92 -12.80 4.21
CA ALA A 734 17.17 -14.02 3.87
C ALA A 734 17.96 -14.93 2.93
N VAL A 735 18.56 -14.38 1.87
CA VAL A 735 19.41 -15.13 0.93
C VAL A 735 20.64 -15.72 1.63
N LEU A 736 21.30 -14.97 2.52
CA LEU A 736 22.43 -15.47 3.30
C LEU A 736 22.01 -16.59 4.27
N LYS A 737 20.84 -16.45 4.88
CA LYS A 737 20.33 -17.39 5.88
C LYS A 737 19.85 -18.71 5.27
N TYR A 738 19.09 -18.65 4.17
CA TYR A 738 18.42 -19.83 3.60
C TYR A 738 18.92 -20.26 2.22
N GLY A 739 19.65 -19.40 1.49
CA GLY A 739 19.88 -19.53 0.04
C GLY A 739 18.78 -18.83 -0.76
N ALA A 740 19.09 -18.52 -2.03
CA ALA A 740 18.19 -17.82 -2.94
C ALA A 740 16.93 -18.66 -3.24
N ASP A 741 17.09 -19.93 -3.62
CA ASP A 741 15.95 -20.76 -4.05
C ASP A 741 14.99 -21.06 -2.89
N ALA A 742 15.52 -21.34 -1.69
CA ALA A 742 14.69 -21.56 -0.52
C ALA A 742 13.95 -20.28 -0.08
N THR A 743 14.59 -19.12 -0.22
CA THR A 743 13.94 -17.82 0.05
C THR A 743 12.80 -17.57 -0.94
N ARG A 744 13.05 -17.76 -2.24
CA ARG A 744 12.04 -17.63 -3.31
C ARG A 744 10.88 -18.58 -3.12
N PHE A 745 11.16 -19.83 -2.77
CA PHE A 745 10.15 -20.83 -2.41
C PHE A 745 9.24 -20.31 -1.30
N ALA A 746 9.82 -19.88 -0.17
CA ALA A 746 9.03 -19.40 0.96
C ALA A 746 8.21 -18.15 0.60
N LEU A 747 8.71 -17.28 -0.28
CA LEU A 747 7.95 -16.12 -0.79
C LEU A 747 6.82 -16.50 -1.76
N ALA A 748 6.98 -17.58 -2.53
CA ALA A 748 5.89 -18.13 -3.34
C ALA A 748 4.78 -18.70 -2.43
N ASP A 749 5.15 -19.41 -1.38
CA ASP A 749 4.22 -19.98 -0.40
C ASP A 749 3.58 -18.93 0.53
N ALA A 750 4.19 -17.76 0.70
CA ALA A 750 3.77 -16.75 1.67
C ALA A 750 2.33 -16.22 1.50
N GLY A 751 1.83 -16.18 0.27
CA GLY A 751 0.46 -15.75 -0.05
C GLY A 751 0.34 -15.09 -1.41
N ASP A 752 -0.84 -15.19 -2.03
CA ASP A 752 -1.11 -14.65 -3.36
C ASP A 752 -2.24 -13.62 -3.42
N SER A 753 -3.01 -13.45 -2.33
CA SER A 753 -4.10 -12.48 -2.24
C SER A 753 -3.61 -11.07 -1.87
N VAL A 754 -4.57 -10.13 -1.79
CA VAL A 754 -4.37 -8.76 -1.28
C VAL A 754 -4.34 -8.68 0.25
N GLU A 755 -4.71 -9.77 0.93
CA GLU A 755 -4.50 -9.92 2.37
C GLU A 755 -3.02 -10.03 2.70
N ASP A 756 -2.67 -9.69 3.94
CA ASP A 756 -1.28 -9.70 4.38
C ASP A 756 -0.71 -11.14 4.30
N ALA A 757 0.43 -11.26 3.64
CA ALA A 757 1.13 -12.52 3.42
C ALA A 757 2.05 -12.83 4.60
N ASN A 758 2.48 -14.08 4.73
CA ASN A 758 3.33 -14.49 5.84
C ASN A 758 4.57 -15.26 5.36
N PHE A 759 5.75 -14.75 5.67
CA PHE A 759 6.99 -15.49 5.52
C PHE A 759 7.31 -16.23 6.82
N GLU A 760 7.47 -17.55 6.75
CA GLU A 760 7.78 -18.40 7.89
C GLU A 760 9.18 -19.02 7.77
N ASP A 761 9.98 -18.92 8.84
CA ASP A 761 11.31 -19.53 8.93
C ASP A 761 11.25 -21.06 8.72
N SER A 762 10.20 -21.70 9.25
CA SER A 762 9.95 -23.14 9.12
C SER A 762 9.78 -23.56 7.66
N THR A 763 9.05 -22.79 6.85
CA THR A 763 8.83 -23.05 5.43
C THR A 763 10.12 -22.94 4.63
N ALA A 764 10.93 -21.90 4.88
CA ALA A 764 12.22 -21.74 4.21
C ALA A 764 13.19 -22.89 4.53
N ASN A 765 13.25 -23.33 5.79
CA ASN A 765 14.06 -24.48 6.19
C ASN A 765 13.54 -25.80 5.59
N ALA A 766 12.22 -25.99 5.51
CA ALA A 766 11.63 -27.15 4.86
C ALA A 766 11.93 -27.18 3.35
N ALA A 767 11.98 -26.01 2.70
CA ALA A 767 12.37 -25.89 1.29
C ALA A 767 13.82 -26.34 1.05
N ILE A 768 14.78 -25.93 1.90
CA ILE A 768 16.18 -26.39 1.83
C ILE A 768 16.24 -27.92 1.87
N LEU A 769 15.56 -28.52 2.85
CA LEU A 769 15.56 -29.97 2.99
C LEU A 769 14.97 -30.64 1.74
N ARG A 770 13.82 -30.16 1.27
CA ARG A 770 13.10 -30.73 0.12
C ARG A 770 13.93 -30.65 -1.16
N LEU A 771 14.46 -29.48 -1.50
CA LEU A 771 15.26 -29.27 -2.71
C LEU A 771 16.53 -30.12 -2.70
N HIS A 772 17.18 -30.23 -1.54
CA HIS A 772 18.35 -31.08 -1.38
C HIS A 772 18.00 -32.57 -1.54
N THR A 773 16.93 -33.06 -0.90
CA THR A 773 16.53 -34.47 -1.03
C THR A 773 16.07 -34.83 -2.45
N LEU A 774 15.45 -33.89 -3.17
CA LEU A 774 15.11 -34.09 -4.57
C LEU A 774 16.34 -34.15 -5.46
N LEU A 775 17.34 -33.31 -5.18
CA LEU A 775 18.61 -33.33 -5.89
C LEU A 775 19.29 -34.69 -5.72
N GLU A 776 19.46 -35.15 -4.47
CA GLU A 776 20.05 -36.46 -4.17
C GLU A 776 19.26 -37.60 -4.84
N TRP A 777 17.93 -37.52 -4.84
CA TRP A 777 17.09 -38.51 -5.52
C TRP A 777 17.31 -38.52 -7.03
N ALA A 778 17.36 -37.35 -7.67
CA ALA A 778 17.60 -37.24 -9.11
C ALA A 778 18.99 -37.76 -9.50
N GLU A 779 20.02 -37.41 -8.72
CA GLU A 779 21.39 -37.93 -8.89
C GLU A 779 21.42 -39.46 -8.77
N ASP A 780 20.77 -40.03 -7.76
CA ASP A 780 20.71 -41.49 -7.55
C ASP A 780 19.99 -42.20 -8.70
N GLN A 781 18.85 -41.68 -9.16
CA GLN A 781 18.11 -42.26 -10.29
C GLN A 781 18.92 -42.21 -11.58
N LEU A 782 19.64 -41.11 -11.84
CA LEU A 782 20.50 -40.98 -13.02
C LEU A 782 21.71 -41.92 -12.95
N ALA A 783 22.30 -42.10 -11.78
CA ALA A 783 23.39 -43.04 -11.57
C ALA A 783 22.96 -44.49 -11.79
N LYS A 784 21.70 -44.81 -11.52
CA LYS A 784 21.10 -46.16 -11.66
C LYS A 784 20.19 -46.31 -12.87
N GLN A 785 20.21 -45.38 -13.82
CA GLN A 785 19.25 -45.34 -14.93
C GLN A 785 19.22 -46.62 -15.78
N ASP A 786 20.35 -47.34 -15.87
CA ASP A 786 20.47 -48.60 -16.61
C ASP A 786 19.86 -49.81 -15.88
N SER A 787 19.52 -49.65 -14.59
CA SER A 787 18.79 -50.64 -13.79
C SER A 787 17.28 -50.43 -13.76
N LEU A 788 16.80 -49.32 -14.35
CA LEU A 788 15.37 -49.04 -14.46
C LEU A 788 14.73 -49.90 -15.55
N ARG A 789 13.43 -50.19 -15.40
CA ARG A 789 12.69 -51.01 -16.35
C ARG A 789 12.47 -50.26 -17.67
N GLU A 790 12.61 -50.96 -18.79
CA GLU A 790 12.28 -50.50 -20.13
C GLU A 790 11.17 -51.38 -20.74
N GLY A 791 10.43 -50.89 -21.73
CA GLY A 791 9.40 -51.67 -22.46
C GLY A 791 8.00 -51.05 -22.40
N GLU A 792 6.96 -51.88 -22.42
CA GLU A 792 5.58 -51.38 -22.39
C GLU A 792 5.19 -50.79 -21.02
N LEU A 793 4.41 -49.70 -21.06
CA LEU A 793 3.85 -49.07 -19.86
C LEU A 793 2.80 -49.97 -19.21
N ASN A 794 3.03 -50.33 -17.96
CA ASN A 794 2.06 -51.06 -17.15
C ASN A 794 0.95 -50.13 -16.63
N PHE A 795 0.03 -50.69 -15.84
CA PHE A 795 -1.10 -49.92 -15.30
C PHE A 795 -0.67 -48.75 -14.39
N PHE A 796 0.34 -48.93 -13.54
CA PHE A 796 0.84 -47.88 -12.64
C PHE A 796 1.65 -46.82 -13.40
N ASP A 797 2.36 -47.22 -14.45
CA ASP A 797 3.05 -46.31 -15.37
C ASP A 797 2.05 -45.36 -16.04
N LYS A 798 0.95 -45.89 -16.57
CA LYS A 798 -0.13 -45.11 -17.21
C LYS A 798 -0.82 -44.15 -16.23
N ILE A 799 -1.04 -44.59 -14.98
CA ILE A 799 -1.55 -43.72 -13.92
C ILE A 799 -0.58 -42.55 -13.68
N PHE A 800 0.71 -42.85 -13.50
CA PHE A 800 1.70 -41.82 -13.18
C PHE A 800 1.86 -40.82 -14.32
N GLU A 801 1.91 -41.29 -15.56
CA GLU A 801 1.93 -40.42 -16.74
C GLU A 801 0.69 -39.51 -16.81
N ASN A 802 -0.49 -40.07 -16.56
CA ASN A 802 -1.74 -39.31 -16.54
C ASN A 802 -1.76 -38.24 -15.43
N GLU A 803 -1.30 -38.59 -14.22
CA GLU A 803 -1.17 -37.64 -13.11
C GLU A 803 -0.16 -36.53 -13.42
N MET A 804 0.98 -36.86 -14.04
CA MET A 804 1.94 -35.83 -14.49
C MET A 804 1.29 -34.86 -15.49
N ASN A 805 0.55 -35.37 -16.47
CA ASN A 805 -0.15 -34.54 -17.46
C ASN A 805 -1.17 -33.61 -16.80
N LYS A 806 -1.95 -34.11 -15.85
CA LYS A 806 -2.91 -33.31 -15.08
C LYS A 806 -2.22 -32.18 -14.30
N LEU A 807 -1.16 -32.52 -13.56
CA LEU A 807 -0.44 -31.55 -12.73
C LEU A 807 0.30 -30.49 -13.55
N ILE A 808 0.76 -30.82 -14.77
CA ILE A 808 1.30 -29.81 -15.71
C ILE A 808 0.22 -28.75 -16.01
N LEU A 809 -1.00 -29.17 -16.35
CA LEU A 809 -2.10 -28.26 -16.70
C LEU A 809 -2.54 -27.42 -15.49
N GLU A 810 -2.65 -28.02 -14.31
CA GLU A 810 -3.01 -27.30 -13.08
C GLU A 810 -1.91 -26.28 -12.67
N THR A 811 -0.63 -26.65 -12.86
CA THR A 811 0.49 -25.73 -12.62
C THR A 811 0.49 -24.56 -13.61
N GLU A 812 0.19 -24.82 -14.88
CA GLU A 812 0.10 -23.78 -15.91
C GLU A 812 -1.02 -22.78 -15.59
N ALA A 813 -2.22 -23.28 -15.25
CA ALA A 813 -3.35 -22.45 -14.85
C ALA A 813 -3.03 -21.59 -13.61
N ALA A 814 -2.30 -22.13 -12.64
CA ALA A 814 -1.86 -21.39 -11.46
C ALA A 814 -0.87 -20.26 -11.80
N TYR A 815 0.07 -20.49 -12.74
CA TYR A 815 0.96 -19.43 -13.23
C TYR A 815 0.19 -18.32 -13.95
N GLU A 816 -0.74 -18.67 -14.85
CA GLU A 816 -1.58 -17.72 -15.58
C GLU A 816 -2.43 -16.86 -14.62
N ALA A 817 -2.94 -17.47 -13.55
CA ALA A 817 -3.68 -16.79 -12.49
C ALA A 817 -2.79 -16.03 -11.49
N THR A 818 -1.46 -16.16 -11.57
CA THR A 818 -0.48 -15.58 -10.63
C THR A 818 -0.60 -16.09 -9.18
N TYR A 819 -1.03 -17.34 -9.02
CA TYR A 819 -1.17 -18.05 -7.75
C TYR A 819 0.04 -18.95 -7.49
N TYR A 820 1.16 -18.34 -7.06
CA TYR A 820 2.44 -19.04 -6.91
C TYR A 820 2.47 -20.05 -5.76
N ARG A 821 1.60 -19.92 -4.75
CA ARG A 821 1.38 -20.97 -3.74
C ARG A 821 0.75 -22.20 -4.38
N GLU A 822 -0.18 -22.01 -5.31
CA GLU A 822 -0.79 -23.13 -6.05
C GLU A 822 0.19 -23.73 -7.06
N VAL A 823 1.06 -22.92 -7.67
CA VAL A 823 2.19 -23.44 -8.46
C VAL A 823 3.05 -24.38 -7.63
N LEU A 824 3.42 -24.01 -6.39
CA LEU A 824 4.17 -24.91 -5.51
C LEU A 824 3.35 -26.15 -5.14
N LYS A 825 2.05 -25.99 -4.87
CA LYS A 825 1.13 -27.10 -4.58
C LYS A 825 1.16 -28.13 -5.71
N TYR A 826 0.88 -27.73 -6.94
CA TYR A 826 0.74 -28.65 -8.08
C TYR A 826 2.09 -29.06 -8.66
N GLY A 827 2.94 -28.09 -8.98
CA GLY A 827 4.20 -28.29 -9.69
C GLY A 827 5.33 -28.84 -8.83
N LEU A 828 5.14 -28.95 -7.51
CA LEU A 828 6.15 -29.48 -6.60
C LEU A 828 5.58 -30.45 -5.57
N PHE A 829 4.65 -30.03 -4.71
CA PHE A 829 4.20 -30.89 -3.60
C PHE A 829 3.40 -32.10 -4.08
N GLU A 830 2.38 -31.88 -4.92
CA GLU A 830 1.56 -32.95 -5.50
C GLU A 830 2.32 -33.72 -6.59
N PHE A 831 3.18 -33.05 -7.35
CA PHE A 831 4.08 -33.71 -8.31
C PHE A 831 5.01 -34.73 -7.62
N GLN A 832 5.63 -34.34 -6.50
CA GLN A 832 6.40 -35.24 -5.67
C GLN A 832 5.55 -36.36 -5.07
N ALA A 833 4.35 -36.04 -4.58
CA ALA A 833 3.45 -37.05 -4.03
C ALA A 833 3.05 -38.10 -5.07
N ALA A 834 2.84 -37.69 -6.33
CA ALA A 834 2.60 -38.60 -7.44
C ALA A 834 3.81 -39.51 -7.70
N LYS A 835 5.03 -38.95 -7.73
CA LYS A 835 6.28 -39.72 -7.85
C LYS A 835 6.48 -40.71 -6.69
N ASP A 836 6.25 -40.29 -5.45
CA ASP A 836 6.37 -41.15 -4.28
C ASP A 836 5.33 -42.29 -4.31
N ALA A 837 4.09 -41.99 -4.70
CA ALA A 837 3.05 -42.99 -4.86
C ALA A 837 3.40 -43.99 -5.97
N TYR A 838 3.93 -43.52 -7.09
CA TYR A 838 4.38 -44.36 -8.20
C TYR A 838 5.56 -45.26 -7.79
N GLN A 839 6.55 -44.71 -7.09
CA GLN A 839 7.68 -45.46 -6.56
C GLN A 839 7.20 -46.58 -5.60
N GLN A 840 6.24 -46.28 -4.73
CA GLN A 840 5.65 -47.27 -3.82
C GLN A 840 4.84 -48.35 -4.57
N ALA A 841 4.09 -47.96 -5.60
CA ALA A 841 3.31 -48.91 -6.41
C ALA A 841 4.19 -49.81 -7.27
N SER A 842 5.40 -49.36 -7.59
CA SER A 842 6.33 -50.05 -8.50
C SER A 842 7.44 -50.83 -7.77
N ILE A 843 7.33 -51.07 -6.46
CA ILE A 843 8.38 -51.78 -5.69
C ILE A 843 8.68 -53.17 -6.27
N GLU A 844 7.66 -53.91 -6.70
CA GLU A 844 7.83 -55.28 -7.21
C GLU A 844 8.22 -55.31 -8.69
N CYS A 845 7.69 -54.39 -9.50
CA CYS A 845 7.87 -54.40 -10.96
C CYS A 845 8.94 -53.42 -11.48
N GLY A 846 9.51 -52.58 -10.60
CA GLY A 846 10.45 -51.52 -10.96
C GLY A 846 9.80 -50.33 -11.66
N MET A 847 10.36 -49.14 -11.42
CA MET A 847 9.96 -47.91 -12.11
C MET A 847 10.45 -47.92 -13.57
N HIS A 848 9.66 -47.32 -14.45
CA HIS A 848 9.96 -47.19 -15.87
C HIS A 848 10.97 -46.06 -16.13
N LYS A 849 12.04 -46.35 -16.86
CA LYS A 849 13.14 -45.43 -17.15
C LYS A 849 12.66 -44.11 -17.75
N ASP A 850 11.89 -44.17 -18.83
CA ASP A 850 11.45 -42.95 -19.53
C ASP A 850 10.54 -42.06 -18.66
N LEU A 851 9.74 -42.65 -17.77
CA LEU A 851 8.86 -41.88 -16.89
C LEU A 851 9.66 -41.21 -15.76
N VAL A 852 10.68 -41.89 -15.23
CA VAL A 852 11.59 -41.30 -14.23
C VAL A 852 12.37 -40.13 -14.85
N MET A 853 12.95 -40.33 -16.03
CA MET A 853 13.71 -39.28 -16.73
C MET A 853 12.82 -38.09 -17.08
N ARG A 854 11.61 -38.37 -17.59
CA ARG A 854 10.61 -37.34 -17.87
C ARG A 854 10.18 -36.61 -16.60
N TYR A 855 9.97 -37.30 -15.49
CA TYR A 855 9.65 -36.66 -14.22
C TYR A 855 10.74 -35.69 -13.77
N ILE A 856 12.02 -36.08 -13.84
CA ILE A 856 13.15 -35.21 -13.43
C ILE A 856 13.18 -33.94 -14.29
N GLU A 857 13.02 -34.08 -15.61
CA GLU A 857 12.96 -32.95 -16.54
C GLU A 857 11.75 -32.04 -16.25
N LEU A 858 10.55 -32.62 -16.14
CA LEU A 858 9.33 -31.87 -15.87
C LEU A 858 9.38 -31.17 -14.51
N GLN A 859 9.91 -31.83 -13.48
CA GLN A 859 10.05 -31.25 -12.16
C GLN A 859 10.91 -29.98 -12.21
N ALA A 860 12.05 -30.01 -12.90
CA ALA A 860 12.89 -28.83 -13.08
C ALA A 860 12.19 -27.73 -13.87
N LEU A 861 11.49 -28.07 -14.95
CA LEU A 861 10.76 -27.08 -15.77
C LEU A 861 9.63 -26.39 -14.98
N LEU A 862 8.80 -27.16 -14.27
CA LEU A 862 7.61 -26.64 -13.59
C LEU A 862 7.95 -25.64 -12.46
N VAL A 863 9.07 -25.84 -11.76
CA VAL A 863 9.52 -24.92 -10.70
C VAL A 863 10.62 -23.95 -11.11
N SER A 864 11.13 -24.01 -12.34
CA SER A 864 12.18 -23.11 -12.84
C SER A 864 11.91 -21.62 -12.56
N PRO A 865 10.69 -21.08 -12.73
CA PRO A 865 10.43 -19.68 -12.37
C PRO A 865 10.65 -19.36 -10.88
N ILE A 866 10.38 -20.30 -9.97
CA ILE A 866 10.48 -20.12 -8.51
C ILE A 866 11.88 -20.50 -7.99
N THR A 867 12.42 -21.65 -8.38
CA THR A 867 13.75 -22.16 -7.96
C THR A 867 14.67 -22.33 -9.16
N PRO A 868 15.08 -21.22 -9.82
CA PRO A 868 15.79 -21.28 -11.09
C PRO A 868 17.19 -21.89 -10.97
N HIS A 869 17.89 -21.70 -9.85
CA HIS A 869 19.28 -22.14 -9.74
C HIS A 869 19.39 -23.67 -9.61
N TRP A 870 18.57 -24.26 -8.74
CA TRP A 870 18.41 -25.70 -8.61
C TRP A 870 18.00 -26.32 -9.95
N SER A 871 17.04 -25.69 -10.63
CA SER A 871 16.54 -26.20 -11.92
C SER A 871 17.60 -26.12 -13.02
N GLU A 872 18.41 -25.06 -13.06
CA GLU A 872 19.53 -24.90 -14.00
C GLU A 872 20.58 -26.02 -13.82
N HIS A 873 20.85 -26.39 -12.57
CA HIS A 873 21.75 -27.50 -12.27
C HIS A 873 21.18 -28.85 -12.75
N ILE A 874 19.90 -29.14 -12.48
CA ILE A 874 19.25 -30.35 -13.00
C ILE A 874 19.31 -30.38 -14.53
N TRP A 875 18.98 -29.27 -15.18
CA TRP A 875 18.92 -29.16 -16.64
C TRP A 875 20.27 -29.34 -17.33
N GLY A 876 21.23 -28.46 -17.02
CA GLY A 876 22.51 -28.40 -17.73
C GLY A 876 23.52 -29.41 -17.20
N THR A 877 23.55 -29.66 -15.89
CA THR A 877 24.59 -30.53 -15.30
C THR A 877 24.16 -31.99 -15.26
N LEU A 878 22.96 -32.28 -14.71
CA LEU A 878 22.52 -33.66 -14.51
C LEU A 878 21.95 -34.26 -15.80
N LEU A 879 20.99 -33.58 -16.43
CA LEU A 879 20.33 -34.04 -17.67
C LEU A 879 21.15 -33.73 -18.93
N LYS A 880 22.21 -32.92 -18.83
CA LYS A 880 23.09 -32.51 -19.94
C LYS A 880 22.33 -31.91 -21.14
N LYS A 881 21.22 -31.23 -20.85
CA LYS A 881 20.45 -30.51 -21.86
C LYS A 881 21.25 -29.31 -22.37
N GLN A 882 21.03 -28.94 -23.62
CA GLN A 882 21.68 -27.79 -24.23
C GLN A 882 20.91 -26.50 -23.92
N GLY A 883 21.61 -25.38 -23.88
CA GLY A 883 21.03 -24.07 -23.53
C GLY A 883 20.67 -23.94 -22.06
N LEU A 884 20.10 -22.78 -21.71
CA LEU A 884 19.74 -22.44 -20.34
C LEU A 884 18.29 -22.85 -20.02
N ILE A 885 18.03 -23.31 -18.81
CA ILE A 885 16.65 -23.65 -18.41
C ILE A 885 15.75 -22.40 -18.37
N VAL A 886 16.32 -21.22 -18.12
CA VAL A 886 15.58 -19.94 -18.12
C VAL A 886 15.06 -19.52 -19.50
N ASP A 887 15.47 -20.23 -20.57
CA ASP A 887 14.98 -20.09 -21.95
C ASP A 887 14.17 -21.31 -22.43
N ALA A 888 14.10 -22.37 -21.62
CA ALA A 888 13.38 -23.59 -21.95
C ALA A 888 11.86 -23.34 -22.02
N ARG A 889 11.18 -24.06 -22.92
CA ARG A 889 9.72 -23.93 -23.09
C ARG A 889 8.94 -24.61 -21.97
N PHE A 890 7.78 -24.05 -21.62
CA PHE A 890 6.86 -24.67 -20.68
C PHE A 890 6.45 -26.06 -21.20
N PRO A 891 6.45 -27.10 -20.36
CA PRO A 891 6.26 -28.46 -20.83
C PRO A 891 4.84 -28.68 -21.38
N LYS A 892 4.76 -29.47 -22.46
CA LYS A 892 3.47 -29.93 -23.00
C LYS A 892 3.11 -31.29 -22.41
N VAL A 893 1.82 -31.54 -22.23
CA VAL A 893 1.30 -32.87 -21.87
C VAL A 893 1.60 -33.88 -22.99
N SER A 894 1.86 -35.14 -22.62
CA SER A 894 2.09 -36.20 -23.63
C SER A 894 0.79 -36.69 -24.26
N ALA A 895 -0.31 -36.60 -23.52
CA ALA A 895 -1.64 -37.00 -23.94
C ALA A 895 -2.69 -36.20 -23.14
N PRO A 896 -3.94 -36.08 -23.65
CA PRO A 896 -5.05 -35.59 -22.86
C PRO A 896 -5.23 -36.40 -21.57
N VAL A 897 -5.72 -35.75 -20.51
CA VAL A 897 -5.97 -36.41 -19.22
C VAL A 897 -7.10 -37.44 -19.39
N ASP A 898 -6.82 -38.68 -18.99
CA ASP A 898 -7.79 -39.77 -18.93
C ASP A 898 -8.52 -39.75 -17.58
N GLU A 899 -9.77 -39.30 -17.61
CA GLU A 899 -10.66 -39.23 -16.44
C GLU A 899 -10.94 -40.61 -15.81
N SER A 900 -10.91 -41.68 -16.60
CA SER A 900 -11.11 -43.04 -16.09
C SER A 900 -9.92 -43.48 -15.26
N LEU A 901 -8.69 -43.17 -15.69
CA LEU A 901 -7.48 -43.43 -14.92
C LEU A 901 -7.38 -42.53 -13.68
N ASP A 902 -7.79 -41.27 -13.75
CA ASP A 902 -7.89 -40.40 -12.58
C ASP A 902 -8.87 -40.95 -11.53
N ALA A 903 -10.07 -41.36 -11.97
CA ALA A 903 -11.07 -41.99 -11.11
C ALA A 903 -10.55 -43.30 -10.49
N ALA A 904 -9.87 -44.15 -11.27
CA ALA A 904 -9.23 -45.37 -10.78
C ALA A 904 -8.16 -45.05 -9.72
N THR A 905 -7.32 -44.04 -9.95
CA THR A 905 -6.28 -43.59 -9.02
C THR A 905 -6.88 -43.13 -7.69
N ARG A 906 -7.93 -42.30 -7.74
CA ARG A 906 -8.67 -41.86 -6.55
C ARG A 906 -9.29 -43.03 -5.80
N TYR A 907 -9.87 -44.00 -6.52
CA TYR A 907 -10.43 -45.21 -5.93
C TYR A 907 -9.36 -46.04 -5.20
N ILE A 908 -8.21 -46.28 -5.84
CA ILE A 908 -7.09 -47.03 -5.27
C ILE A 908 -6.58 -46.35 -4.00
N ARG A 909 -6.27 -45.05 -4.06
CA ARG A 909 -5.79 -44.27 -2.90
C ARG A 909 -6.80 -44.28 -1.74
N LYS A 910 -8.09 -44.08 -2.05
CA LYS A 910 -9.17 -44.15 -1.05
C LYS A 910 -9.24 -45.53 -0.40
N THR A 911 -9.15 -46.60 -1.20
CA THR A 911 -9.22 -47.98 -0.71
C THR A 911 -8.03 -48.31 0.18
N ILE A 912 -6.81 -47.95 -0.23
CA ILE A 912 -5.59 -48.12 0.60
C ILE A 912 -5.75 -47.39 1.93
N LYS A 913 -6.24 -46.15 1.92
CA LYS A 913 -6.52 -45.38 3.14
C LYS A 913 -7.54 -46.11 4.02
N SER A 914 -8.67 -46.55 3.47
CA SER A 914 -9.70 -47.27 4.21
C SER A 914 -9.18 -48.55 4.86
N VAL A 915 -8.31 -49.31 4.17
CA VAL A 915 -7.68 -50.51 4.73
C VAL A 915 -6.76 -50.15 5.91
N ARG A 916 -5.91 -49.12 5.76
CA ARG A 916 -5.02 -48.65 6.84
C ARG A 916 -5.79 -48.10 8.04
N ASP A 917 -6.85 -47.32 7.79
CA ASP A 917 -7.71 -46.78 8.86
C ASP A 917 -8.40 -47.90 9.64
N ALA A 918 -8.88 -48.94 8.94
CA ALA A 918 -9.45 -50.13 9.56
C ALA A 918 -8.42 -50.88 10.42
N GLU A 919 -7.18 -51.01 9.93
CA GLU A 919 -6.07 -51.61 10.69
C GLU A 919 -5.75 -50.81 11.97
N ILE A 920 -5.66 -49.48 11.88
CA ILE A 920 -5.44 -48.60 13.04
C ILE A 920 -6.60 -48.71 14.04
N ALA A 921 -7.83 -48.78 13.56
CA ALA A 921 -9.02 -48.92 14.40
C ALA A 921 -9.02 -50.25 15.18
N LEU A 922 -8.61 -51.36 14.54
CA LEU A 922 -8.39 -52.65 15.20
C LEU A 922 -7.30 -52.55 16.27
N GLY A 923 -6.20 -51.83 15.99
CA GLY A 923 -5.15 -51.55 16.96
C GLY A 923 -5.59 -50.71 18.17
N LYS A 924 -6.53 -49.77 17.99
CA LYS A 924 -7.06 -48.92 19.07
C LYS A 924 -8.06 -49.63 19.99
N LYS A 925 -8.81 -50.63 19.49
CA LYS A 925 -9.71 -51.47 20.31
C LYS A 925 -8.97 -52.25 21.42
N LYS A 926 -7.64 -52.37 21.32
CA LYS A 926 -6.74 -52.94 22.34
C LYS A 926 -6.69 -52.19 23.69
N LYS A 927 -7.08 -50.90 23.74
CA LYS A 927 -6.92 -50.04 24.94
C LYS A 927 -8.15 -49.90 25.86
N LYS A 928 -9.33 -50.41 25.50
CA LYS A 928 -10.53 -50.38 26.36
C LYS A 928 -10.94 -51.81 26.70
N GLY A 929 -10.53 -52.27 27.88
CA GLY A 929 -10.53 -53.67 28.29
C GLY A 929 -11.87 -54.42 28.18
N LYS A 930 -11.82 -55.55 27.50
CA LYS A 930 -12.24 -56.91 27.92
C LYS A 930 -11.88 -57.84 26.76
N ALA A 931 -11.36 -59.03 27.09
CA ALA A 931 -10.96 -60.03 26.11
C ALA A 931 -12.11 -60.31 25.12
N ALA A 932 -11.91 -59.96 23.85
CA ALA A 932 -12.73 -60.40 22.74
C ALA A 932 -11.93 -61.49 22.01
N GLU A 933 -12.57 -62.61 21.67
CA GLU A 933 -11.99 -63.83 21.09
C GLU A 933 -11.30 -63.66 19.71
N ASN A 934 -11.15 -62.43 19.21
CA ASN A 934 -10.37 -62.10 18.02
C ASN A 934 -9.34 -61.03 18.38
N GLU A 935 -8.25 -61.46 19.00
CA GLU A 935 -7.11 -60.61 19.36
C GLU A 935 -6.33 -60.23 18.10
N TYR A 936 -6.27 -58.94 17.76
CA TYR A 936 -5.46 -58.46 16.64
C TYR A 936 -3.97 -58.56 16.99
N LYS A 937 -3.30 -59.58 16.46
CA LYS A 937 -1.87 -59.84 16.65
C LYS A 937 -1.07 -59.27 15.49
N ALA A 938 -0.39 -58.15 15.72
CA ALA A 938 0.31 -57.38 14.69
C ALA A 938 1.42 -58.16 13.94
N ASN A 939 1.93 -59.24 14.53
CA ASN A 939 3.03 -60.04 14.00
C ASN A 939 2.59 -61.40 13.40
N GLU A 940 1.29 -61.65 13.27
CA GLU A 940 0.77 -62.86 12.62
C GLU A 940 0.32 -62.57 11.16
N PRO A 941 0.26 -63.61 10.30
CA PRO A 941 -0.22 -63.47 8.93
C PRO A 941 -1.65 -62.89 8.88
N LYS A 942 -1.83 -61.82 8.10
CA LYS A 942 -3.11 -61.11 7.95
C LYS A 942 -3.87 -61.68 6.75
N SER A 943 -5.21 -61.69 6.83
CA SER A 943 -6.06 -61.93 5.66
C SER A 943 -6.95 -60.72 5.41
N LEU A 944 -6.96 -60.23 4.17
CA LEU A 944 -7.81 -59.13 3.71
C LEU A 944 -8.78 -59.69 2.67
N LYS A 945 -10.08 -59.46 2.87
CA LYS A 945 -11.12 -59.80 1.88
C LYS A 945 -11.73 -58.50 1.36
N ILE A 946 -11.56 -58.25 0.07
CA ILE A 946 -12.14 -57.10 -0.62
C ILE A 946 -13.35 -57.59 -1.41
N TYR A 947 -14.51 -56.96 -1.18
CA TYR A 947 -15.73 -57.23 -1.93
C TYR A 947 -16.01 -56.03 -2.83
N ALA A 948 -16.15 -56.28 -4.13
CA ALA A 948 -16.59 -55.30 -5.12
C ALA A 948 -17.94 -55.73 -5.68
N ALA A 949 -18.96 -54.90 -5.48
CA ALA A 949 -20.27 -55.15 -6.09
C ALA A 949 -20.22 -54.80 -7.58
N THR A 950 -20.66 -55.72 -8.44
CA THR A 950 -20.70 -55.50 -9.90
C THR A 950 -21.86 -54.62 -10.34
N LYS A 951 -22.85 -54.40 -9.47
CA LYS A 951 -23.97 -53.47 -9.62
C LYS A 951 -24.28 -52.82 -8.28
N PHE A 952 -24.88 -51.63 -8.34
CA PHE A 952 -25.45 -51.02 -7.15
C PHE A 952 -26.60 -51.91 -6.61
N PRO A 953 -26.79 -52.01 -5.28
CA PRO A 953 -28.01 -52.55 -4.71
C PRO A 953 -29.23 -51.81 -5.24
N GLU A 954 -30.36 -52.50 -5.37
CA GLU A 954 -31.59 -51.99 -5.99
C GLU A 954 -32.00 -50.59 -5.46
N TRP A 955 -32.00 -50.40 -4.14
CA TRP A 955 -32.33 -49.11 -3.54
C TRP A 955 -31.37 -47.97 -3.92
N GLN A 956 -30.08 -48.27 -4.12
CA GLN A 956 -29.09 -47.27 -4.55
C GLN A 956 -29.27 -46.94 -6.03
N GLU A 957 -29.63 -47.92 -6.85
CA GLU A 957 -29.91 -47.73 -8.27
C GLU A 957 -31.16 -46.86 -8.46
N THR A 958 -32.22 -47.10 -7.69
CA THR A 958 -33.38 -46.22 -7.61
C THR A 958 -33.00 -44.79 -7.23
N CYS A 959 -32.20 -44.60 -6.18
CA CYS A 959 -31.70 -43.27 -5.80
C CYS A 959 -30.90 -42.59 -6.92
N LEU A 960 -29.98 -43.30 -7.57
CA LEU A 960 -29.15 -42.76 -8.65
C LEU A 960 -29.98 -42.37 -9.87
N VAL A 961 -30.97 -43.18 -10.25
CA VAL A 961 -31.89 -42.86 -11.36
C VAL A 961 -32.70 -41.62 -11.04
N THR A 962 -33.26 -41.52 -9.83
CA THR A 962 -34.01 -40.34 -9.38
C THR A 962 -33.13 -39.09 -9.35
N MET A 963 -31.90 -39.18 -8.83
CA MET A 963 -30.94 -38.06 -8.86
C MET A 963 -30.58 -37.66 -10.30
N LYS A 964 -30.39 -38.63 -11.19
CA LYS A 964 -30.06 -38.38 -12.61
C LYS A 964 -31.22 -37.69 -13.34
N ASN A 965 -32.46 -38.11 -13.10
CA ASN A 965 -33.66 -37.53 -13.71
C ASN A 965 -33.89 -36.07 -13.28
N ASN A 966 -33.45 -35.72 -12.07
CA ASN A 966 -33.57 -34.40 -11.47
C ASN A 966 -32.26 -33.59 -11.51
N TYR A 967 -31.33 -33.95 -12.38
CA TYR A 967 -30.09 -33.21 -12.61
C TYR A 967 -30.21 -32.36 -13.88
N LYS A 968 -30.08 -31.03 -13.73
CA LYS A 968 -30.13 -30.09 -14.86
C LYS A 968 -29.22 -28.89 -14.61
N ASP A 969 -28.51 -28.46 -15.65
CA ASP A 969 -27.65 -27.26 -15.64
C ASP A 969 -26.63 -27.21 -14.48
N GLY A 970 -26.10 -28.38 -14.09
CA GLY A 970 -25.10 -28.48 -13.02
C GLY A 970 -25.68 -28.55 -11.60
N GLN A 971 -27.00 -28.56 -11.43
CA GLN A 971 -27.67 -28.58 -10.14
C GLN A 971 -28.66 -29.74 -10.01
N PHE A 972 -28.84 -30.21 -8.78
CA PHE A 972 -29.86 -31.20 -8.42
C PHE A 972 -31.07 -30.48 -7.83
N ASP A 973 -32.28 -30.89 -8.22
CA ASP A 973 -33.51 -30.46 -7.53
C ASP A 973 -33.73 -31.31 -6.28
N ASP A 974 -33.09 -30.90 -5.18
CA ASP A 974 -33.14 -31.60 -3.91
C ASP A 974 -34.56 -31.79 -3.36
N ASN A 975 -35.48 -30.86 -3.66
CA ASN A 975 -36.85 -30.94 -3.18
C ASN A 975 -37.62 -32.03 -3.92
N THR A 976 -37.52 -32.05 -5.25
CA THR A 976 -38.17 -33.06 -6.08
C THR A 976 -37.58 -34.44 -5.85
N ILE A 977 -36.25 -34.55 -5.74
CA ILE A 977 -35.57 -35.81 -5.41
C ILE A 977 -36.07 -36.39 -4.09
N ARG A 978 -36.21 -35.56 -3.04
CA ARG A 978 -36.72 -36.02 -1.74
C ARG A 978 -38.18 -36.45 -1.79
N GLN A 979 -39.01 -35.77 -2.59
CA GLN A 979 -40.42 -36.15 -2.75
C GLN A 979 -40.55 -37.47 -3.51
N GLU A 980 -39.81 -37.64 -4.61
CA GLU A 980 -39.84 -38.85 -5.42
C GLU A 980 -39.28 -40.07 -4.67
N LEU A 981 -38.19 -39.91 -3.93
CA LEU A 981 -37.63 -40.98 -3.09
C LEU A 981 -38.43 -41.25 -1.82
N GLY A 982 -39.15 -40.27 -1.29
CA GLY A 982 -40.03 -40.47 -0.13
C GLY A 982 -41.37 -41.11 -0.48
N ALA A 983 -41.76 -41.10 -1.76
CA ALA A 983 -42.98 -41.71 -2.27
C ALA A 983 -42.80 -43.16 -2.76
N GLN A 984 -41.55 -43.61 -2.94
CA GLN A 984 -41.15 -44.97 -3.32
C GLN A 984 -40.77 -45.76 -2.06
#